data_AF-A0A8S4NSM9-F1
#
_entry.id   AF-A0A8S4NSM9-F1
#
_cell.length_a   1.000
_cell.length_b   1.000
_cell.length_c   1.000
_cell.angle_alpha   90.00
_cell.angle_beta   90.00
_cell.angle_gamma   90.00
#
_symmetry.space_group_name_H-M   'P 1'
#
loop_
_entity.id
_entity.type
_entity.pdbx_description
1 polymer ?
#
loop_
_entity_poly.entity_id
_entity_poly.type
_entity_poly.pdbx_seq_one_letter_code
_entity_poly.pdbx_strand_id
1 'polypeptide(L)'
;MPTVLSKYCSKTCTPFTSACSCKLCKGKRLALYTHQIVDILKLNYESEDVKEHRDLIENIVDAVAKKVGDLYPVFKTQHKLPNGSFYQKTKIELPNEFDFLNPFVFSETNGVIAIKRSDVSERGKDVYVNDSLRRVILSEPANEPSSRVGDFKIQLTRNDILYPLHRAISKALTNLQNDDRVIYKGECDIRRSKIELAQNGEVDPRKLKLGEILLDSRIVGPCLTLAVGGPLCVTYVDLTFCLEDKSPDKGYNANSGRDVKFFVLPRHFKTWIPTYYEQRYMELDSHHRNVLMVLKYCFVECGKYQCRSTYNSHVLKTIVLNHCLTCKDATSLGRCFNEVAQHVFRLGIGKDDHETNNSHPCLHFSPTWLESLSSIGYFQSNIITEGDRLRPGDILYTLALTILVEFMKTCPEVVDLLRTKDVLSTCLQLICKYSMRALDIKTDGDEFVIEFNSTIPKENIDGFISKLKDLRQKGSDIADLLSAEPLPYPPYRSDPRNTITITIAGTIQQTKSNDKCTKSKKVMDEDAIGPEEIRCREERARRRDEKFRRRQNTRRWVEENIHQDRNKSLALQNASPHKLWVALTTNYTDNLVNPIELDFAIDDAKEELIEAGMPASTEVFLAGHSLGGVFLKMFVHADTASTAGMILYGAYFSRGELASFPVPTLTLSGDLDGMNRITRMAIQFRELMSYVTDNNSDDGTFRFPTVILRGINHGQYFTGDVPSNLQENDIAPEFDGPTARQIIAEATVAFMIKTLGVPQSRLSDATNKLSQYYQENEIRMKPILDAFALENTNGSSDFSKNAQRVISGLPTENWNRLRVSNAIRDDIQFIRSRPTIEIVENQAVIATYSDVVYPENELDISTINESASRVAIKMKSANDIQEELNDEDLGFNTSVSCQDINKMAYDLARDMSSALALQRFSAMNYTINFVEDDMVDIGPEFILGDLEFSQNGKSLVIRSTALKTSTDIPIREFAGQHYCQTISPARFLEFIYVDGLRDRGNT
;
A
#
# COMPACT_ATOMS: atom_id res chain seq x y z
N MET A 1 -38.56 21.88 22.16
CA MET A 1 -39.06 21.00 21.07
C MET A 1 -38.23 19.72 20.85
N PRO A 2 -36.88 19.73 20.81
CA PRO A 2 -36.10 18.50 20.59
C PRO A 2 -36.26 17.42 21.68
N THR A 3 -36.50 17.83 22.92
CA THR A 3 -36.60 16.96 24.10
C THR A 3 -37.95 16.24 24.25
N VAL A 4 -39.03 16.79 23.69
CA VAL A 4 -40.37 16.16 23.72
C VAL A 4 -40.48 15.08 22.63
N LEU A 5 -39.78 15.25 21.52
CA LEU A 5 -39.76 14.30 20.40
C LEU A 5 -38.76 13.14 20.61
N SER A 6 -37.70 13.31 21.40
CA SER A 6 -36.82 12.18 21.74
C SER A 6 -37.50 11.16 22.66
N LYS A 7 -38.42 11.60 23.52
CA LYS A 7 -39.21 10.75 24.42
C LYS A 7 -40.30 9.94 23.70
N TYR A 8 -40.75 10.39 22.52
CA TYR A 8 -41.72 9.65 21.70
C TYR A 8 -41.03 8.60 20.80
N CYS A 9 -39.85 8.89 20.24
CA CYS A 9 -39.09 7.93 19.43
C CYS A 9 -38.46 6.79 20.26
N SER A 10 -38.18 7.00 21.56
CA SER A 10 -37.54 6.00 22.42
C SER A 10 -38.48 4.88 22.89
N LYS A 11 -39.79 4.96 22.63
CA LYS A 11 -40.77 3.94 23.04
C LYS A 11 -41.16 2.94 21.93
N THR A 12 -40.82 3.21 20.67
CA THR A 12 -41.28 2.39 19.53
C THR A 12 -40.16 1.90 18.60
N CYS A 13 -38.89 2.13 18.92
CA CYS A 13 -37.77 1.62 18.13
C CYS A 13 -36.64 1.11 19.04
N THR A 14 -36.25 -0.16 18.88
CA THR A 14 -35.15 -0.79 19.64
C THR A 14 -33.77 -0.31 19.15
N PRO A 15 -32.77 -0.18 20.05
CA PRO A 15 -31.46 0.34 19.70
C PRO A 15 -30.53 -0.79 19.27
N PHE A 16 -30.13 -0.75 18.00
CA PHE A 16 -28.94 -1.34 17.35
C PHE A 16 -29.29 -1.92 15.97
N THR A 17 -29.68 -1.04 15.05
CA THR A 17 -29.34 -1.11 13.62
C THR A 17 -29.56 0.29 13.01
N SER A 18 -28.68 0.70 12.11
CA SER A 18 -28.57 2.05 11.52
C SER A 18 -29.64 2.35 10.44
N ALA A 19 -30.86 1.84 10.56
CA ALA A 19 -31.91 2.03 9.58
C ALA A 19 -33.20 2.61 10.21
N CYS A 20 -33.34 3.94 10.22
CA CYS A 20 -34.63 4.59 10.53
C CYS A 20 -35.20 5.26 9.27
N SER A 21 -36.22 4.64 8.68
CA SER A 21 -36.94 5.07 7.47
C SER A 21 -38.19 5.91 7.77
N CYS A 22 -38.25 6.57 8.94
CA CYS A 22 -39.37 7.40 9.35
C CYS A 22 -39.50 8.67 8.47
N LYS A 23 -40.71 8.96 8.01
CA LYS A 23 -41.05 10.12 7.16
C LYS A 23 -40.63 11.47 7.77
N LEU A 24 -40.55 11.60 9.10
CA LEU A 24 -40.04 12.81 9.78
C LEU A 24 -38.53 13.05 9.56
N CYS A 25 -37.71 12.01 9.40
CA CYS A 25 -36.27 12.15 9.14
C CYS A 25 -35.97 12.62 7.70
N LYS A 26 -36.87 12.34 6.74
CA LYS A 26 -36.76 12.82 5.35
C LYS A 26 -36.98 14.33 5.26
N GLY A 27 -37.88 14.89 6.06
CA GLY A 27 -38.13 16.35 6.11
C GLY A 27 -36.96 17.17 6.65
N LYS A 28 -36.23 16.66 7.67
CA LYS A 28 -35.04 17.32 8.22
C LYS A 28 -33.86 17.39 7.23
N ARG A 29 -33.71 16.37 6.37
CA ARG A 29 -32.64 16.36 5.35
C ARG A 29 -32.85 17.45 4.30
N LEU A 30 -34.09 17.66 3.86
CA LEU A 30 -34.39 18.63 2.78
C LEU A 30 -34.12 20.09 3.20
N ALA A 31 -34.40 20.46 4.45
CA ALA A 31 -34.12 21.80 4.98
C ALA A 31 -32.61 22.08 5.16
N LEU A 32 -31.79 21.05 5.41
CA LEU A 32 -30.33 21.17 5.49
C LEU A 32 -29.71 21.42 4.11
N TYR A 33 -30.25 20.77 3.07
CA TYR A 33 -29.80 20.94 1.68
C TYR A 33 -30.05 22.36 1.14
N THR A 34 -31.16 23.00 1.53
CA THR A 34 -31.45 24.38 1.09
C THR A 34 -30.48 25.39 1.72
N HIS A 35 -30.03 25.17 2.95
CA HIS A 35 -29.04 26.04 3.62
C HIS A 35 -27.63 25.90 3.00
N GLN A 36 -27.22 24.69 2.64
CA GLN A 36 -25.90 24.41 2.04
C GLN A 36 -25.78 24.94 0.60
N ILE A 37 -26.87 24.97 -0.16
CA ILE A 37 -26.90 25.57 -1.51
C ILE A 37 -26.68 27.08 -1.46
N VAL A 38 -27.12 27.76 -0.39
CA VAL A 38 -26.86 29.19 -0.17
C VAL A 38 -25.39 29.46 0.14
N ASP A 39 -24.69 28.54 0.83
CA ASP A 39 -23.26 28.66 1.12
C ASP A 39 -22.38 28.34 -0.11
N ILE A 40 -22.83 27.42 -0.98
CA ILE A 40 -22.21 27.18 -2.30
C ILE A 40 -22.24 28.44 -3.18
N LEU A 41 -23.27 29.29 -3.04
CA LEU A 41 -23.38 30.55 -3.79
C LEU A 41 -22.59 31.71 -3.15
N LYS A 42 -22.00 31.52 -1.96
CA LYS A 42 -21.19 32.51 -1.23
C LYS A 42 -19.68 32.27 -1.30
N LEU A 43 -19.22 31.32 -2.11
CA LEU A 43 -17.79 31.00 -2.26
C LEU A 43 -17.00 32.15 -2.92
N ASN A 44 -16.76 33.23 -2.17
CA ASN A 44 -15.89 34.32 -2.56
C ASN A 44 -14.45 33.96 -2.17
N TYR A 45 -13.77 33.23 -3.07
CA TYR A 45 -12.46 32.60 -2.90
C TYR A 45 -11.26 33.58 -2.87
N GLU A 46 -11.50 34.86 -2.62
CA GLU A 46 -10.48 35.93 -2.59
C GLU A 46 -10.35 36.55 -1.19
N SER A 47 -10.57 35.79 -0.12
CA SER A 47 -10.27 36.28 1.24
C SER A 47 -8.76 36.41 1.43
N GLU A 48 -8.32 37.51 2.03
CA GLU A 48 -6.89 37.80 2.29
C GLU A 48 -6.18 36.63 3.01
N ASP A 49 -6.83 35.99 3.98
CA ASP A 49 -6.33 34.82 4.74
C ASP A 49 -5.91 33.65 3.85
N VAL A 50 -6.64 33.45 2.75
CA VAL A 50 -6.42 32.35 1.81
C VAL A 50 -5.20 32.62 0.93
N LYS A 51 -5.01 33.89 0.56
CA LYS A 51 -3.85 34.35 -0.20
C LYS A 51 -2.57 34.29 0.63
N GLU A 52 -2.63 34.77 1.87
CA GLU A 52 -1.49 34.69 2.81
C GLU A 52 -1.04 33.25 3.04
N HIS A 53 -2.00 32.34 3.23
CA HIS A 53 -1.70 30.92 3.44
C HIS A 53 -1.11 30.23 2.20
N ARG A 54 -1.58 30.59 1.00
CA ARG A 54 -0.98 30.13 -0.26
C ARG A 54 0.46 30.61 -0.38
N ASP A 55 0.69 31.90 -0.16
CA ASP A 55 2.00 32.52 -0.33
C ASP A 55 3.00 31.92 0.69
N LEU A 56 2.56 31.58 1.91
CA LEU A 56 3.36 30.81 2.87
C LEU A 56 3.80 29.44 2.32
N ILE A 57 2.88 28.67 1.75
CA ILE A 57 3.17 27.34 1.21
C ILE A 57 4.10 27.42 0.01
N GLU A 58 3.86 28.36 -0.92
CA GLU A 58 4.73 28.58 -2.07
C GLU A 58 6.16 28.90 -1.63
N ASN A 59 6.34 29.77 -0.63
CA ASN A 59 7.64 30.09 -0.05
C ASN A 59 8.34 28.88 0.59
N ILE A 60 7.59 28.04 1.31
CA ILE A 60 8.13 26.81 1.91
C ILE A 60 8.58 25.84 0.82
N VAL A 61 7.75 25.62 -0.19
CA VAL A 61 8.06 24.71 -1.30
C VAL A 61 9.22 25.26 -2.14
N ASP A 62 9.36 26.59 -2.26
CA ASP A 62 10.52 27.27 -2.90
C ASP A 62 11.81 27.01 -2.11
N ALA A 63 11.77 27.21 -0.80
CA ALA A 63 12.92 27.01 0.08
C ALA A 63 13.37 25.54 0.08
N VAL A 64 12.42 24.60 0.18
CA VAL A 64 12.70 23.16 0.15
C VAL A 64 13.28 22.75 -1.21
N ALA A 65 12.64 23.13 -2.33
CA ALA A 65 13.13 22.78 -3.66
C ALA A 65 14.53 23.34 -3.93
N LYS A 66 14.79 24.59 -3.54
CA LYS A 66 16.11 25.21 -3.67
C LYS A 66 17.15 24.44 -2.85
N LYS A 67 16.87 24.16 -1.58
CA LYS A 67 17.82 23.49 -0.69
C LYS A 67 18.07 22.04 -1.10
N VAL A 68 17.05 21.34 -1.61
CA VAL A 68 17.18 20.02 -2.25
C VAL A 68 18.13 20.09 -3.44
N GLY A 69 17.94 21.05 -4.35
CA GLY A 69 18.82 21.25 -5.51
C GLY A 69 20.25 21.67 -5.16
N ASP A 70 20.44 22.39 -4.06
CA ASP A 70 21.76 22.76 -3.54
C ASP A 70 22.49 21.56 -2.91
N LEU A 71 21.78 20.71 -2.19
CA LEU A 71 22.33 19.50 -1.55
C LEU A 71 22.56 18.37 -2.57
N TYR A 72 21.69 18.27 -3.57
CA TYR A 72 21.66 17.18 -4.54
C TYR A 72 21.41 17.78 -5.93
N PRO A 73 22.48 18.12 -6.69
CA PRO A 73 22.35 18.77 -7.99
C PRO A 73 21.49 18.02 -9.01
N VAL A 74 21.36 16.69 -8.88
CA VAL A 74 20.47 15.85 -9.71
C VAL A 74 18.99 16.22 -9.54
N PHE A 75 18.60 16.78 -8.40
CA PHE A 75 17.25 17.25 -8.09
C PHE A 75 17.11 18.77 -8.24
N LYS A 76 18.05 19.44 -8.90
CA LYS A 76 17.95 20.88 -9.16
C LYS A 76 16.86 21.13 -10.19
N THR A 77 15.70 21.58 -9.73
CA THR A 77 14.55 21.91 -10.59
C THR A 77 14.85 23.15 -11.43
N GLN A 78 14.58 23.11 -12.74
CA GLN A 78 14.73 24.30 -13.61
C GLN A 78 13.57 25.29 -13.46
N HIS A 79 12.38 24.78 -13.16
CA HIS A 79 11.17 25.57 -12.97
C HIS A 79 10.14 24.76 -12.17
N LYS A 80 9.19 25.46 -11.55
CA LYS A 80 8.05 24.85 -10.87
C LYS A 80 6.91 24.75 -11.84
N LEU A 81 6.20 23.63 -11.83
CA LEU A 81 4.93 23.54 -12.53
C LEU A 81 3.83 23.58 -11.50
N PRO A 82 3.11 24.70 -11.39
CA PRO A 82 1.99 24.74 -10.49
C PRO A 82 0.92 23.82 -11.06
N ASN A 83 0.80 22.62 -10.48
CA ASN A 83 -0.15 21.62 -10.91
C ASN A 83 -1.47 21.82 -10.16
N GLY A 84 -2.17 22.90 -10.52
CA GLY A 84 -3.54 23.08 -10.06
C GLY A 84 -3.67 23.04 -8.54
N SER A 85 -3.08 24.00 -7.83
CA SER A 85 -3.42 24.20 -6.43
C SER A 85 -4.95 24.41 -6.29
N PHE A 86 -5.50 24.18 -5.09
CA PHE A 86 -6.89 24.52 -4.76
C PHE A 86 -7.31 25.92 -5.32
N TYR A 87 -6.35 26.85 -5.42
CA TYR A 87 -6.54 28.22 -5.91
C TYR A 87 -6.46 28.43 -7.43
N GLN A 88 -5.80 27.53 -8.14
CA GLN A 88 -5.85 27.52 -9.61
C GLN A 88 -7.19 26.96 -10.13
N LYS A 89 -8.10 26.58 -9.24
CA LYS A 89 -9.48 26.08 -9.49
C LYS A 89 -9.59 25.02 -10.59
N THR A 90 -8.56 24.19 -10.74
CA THR A 90 -8.51 23.02 -11.66
C THR A 90 -8.60 21.69 -10.91
N LYS A 91 -8.16 21.67 -9.63
CA LYS A 91 -8.32 20.58 -8.66
C LYS A 91 -9.06 21.12 -7.43
N ILE A 92 -10.01 20.36 -6.88
CA ILE A 92 -10.62 20.68 -5.57
C ILE A 92 -10.11 19.60 -4.63
N GLU A 93 -9.08 19.99 -3.92
CA GLU A 93 -8.66 19.45 -2.64
C GLU A 93 -9.45 20.14 -1.52
N LEU A 94 -9.38 19.66 -0.29
CA LEU A 94 -9.87 20.49 0.82
C LEU A 94 -9.01 21.77 0.90
N PRO A 95 -9.49 22.89 1.48
CA PRO A 95 -8.69 24.12 1.62
C PRO A 95 -7.33 23.93 2.33
N ASN A 96 -7.14 22.77 2.95
CA ASN A 96 -5.95 22.35 3.67
C ASN A 96 -5.17 21.23 2.95
N GLU A 97 -5.32 21.06 1.64
CA GLU A 97 -4.55 20.12 0.82
C GLU A 97 -4.04 20.84 -0.44
N PHE A 98 -2.77 20.64 -0.76
CA PHE A 98 -2.07 21.28 -1.88
C PHE A 98 -1.16 20.29 -2.57
N ASP A 99 -1.31 20.19 -3.89
CA ASP A 99 -0.35 19.47 -4.73
C ASP A 99 0.65 20.41 -5.40
N PHE A 100 1.94 20.05 -5.32
CA PHE A 100 2.99 20.64 -6.14
C PHE A 100 3.64 19.58 -7.01
N LEU A 101 3.74 19.86 -8.32
CA LEU A 101 4.62 19.09 -9.20
C LEU A 101 5.96 19.82 -9.32
N ASN A 102 7.01 19.14 -8.87
CA ASN A 102 8.38 19.56 -9.10
C ASN A 102 8.94 18.76 -10.28
N PRO A 103 8.92 19.32 -11.51
CA PRO A 103 9.52 18.64 -12.65
C PRO A 103 11.05 18.65 -12.51
N PHE A 104 11.64 17.49 -12.74
CA PHE A 104 13.06 17.38 -13.02
C PHE A 104 13.22 17.35 -14.54
N VAL A 105 13.87 18.39 -15.06
CA VAL A 105 14.30 18.41 -16.46
C VAL A 105 15.64 17.72 -16.52
N PHE A 106 15.67 16.49 -17.02
CA PHE A 106 16.91 15.88 -17.48
C PHE A 106 17.26 16.52 -18.83
N SER A 107 17.98 17.64 -18.79
CA SER A 107 18.39 18.33 -20.02
C SER A 107 19.35 17.46 -20.84
N GLU A 108 19.22 17.48 -22.17
CA GLU A 108 20.08 16.76 -23.13
C GLU A 108 21.60 16.99 -22.90
N THR A 109 21.99 18.10 -22.24
CA THR A 109 23.39 18.42 -21.90
C THR A 109 23.98 17.56 -20.77
N ASN A 110 23.17 16.80 -20.02
CA ASN A 110 23.61 15.96 -18.88
C ASN A 110 23.55 14.45 -19.17
N GLY A 111 23.46 14.05 -20.45
CA GLY A 111 23.38 12.64 -20.84
C GLY A 111 21.96 12.21 -21.21
N VAL A 112 21.88 11.47 -22.30
CA VAL A 112 20.68 11.11 -23.06
C VAL A 112 19.67 10.32 -22.22
N ILE A 113 18.43 10.79 -22.10
CA ILE A 113 17.26 9.94 -21.80
C ILE A 113 16.46 9.82 -23.09
N ALA A 114 16.34 8.60 -23.62
CA ALA A 114 15.36 8.27 -24.64
C ALA A 114 14.41 7.24 -24.04
N ILE A 115 13.17 7.65 -23.78
CA ILE A 115 12.10 6.75 -23.32
C ILE A 115 11.72 5.86 -24.50
N LYS A 116 12.12 4.58 -24.46
CA LYS A 116 11.70 3.59 -25.46
C LYS A 116 10.62 2.71 -24.85
N ARG A 117 9.42 2.75 -25.44
CA ARG A 117 8.31 1.85 -25.15
C ARG A 117 8.82 0.40 -25.23
N SER A 118 8.90 -0.30 -24.11
CA SER A 118 9.07 -1.76 -24.10
C SER A 118 7.70 -2.42 -24.32
N ASP A 119 7.68 -3.62 -24.90
CA ASP A 119 6.47 -4.27 -25.42
C ASP A 119 5.31 -4.22 -24.41
N VAL A 120 4.27 -3.51 -24.81
CA VAL A 120 3.00 -3.46 -24.09
C VAL A 120 2.42 -4.87 -24.17
N SER A 121 2.58 -5.66 -23.11
CA SER A 121 1.79 -6.89 -22.96
C SER A 121 0.32 -6.54 -23.18
N GLU A 122 -0.41 -7.34 -23.94
CA GLU A 122 -1.79 -7.13 -24.45
C GLU A 122 -2.88 -6.94 -23.37
N ARG A 123 -2.55 -6.49 -22.16
CA ARG A 123 -3.49 -6.12 -21.10
C ARG A 123 -3.97 -4.66 -21.22
N GLY A 124 -4.42 -4.27 -22.41
CA GLY A 124 -5.51 -3.31 -22.68
C GLY A 124 -5.65 -1.97 -21.95
N LYS A 125 -4.65 -1.38 -21.27
CA LYS A 125 -4.77 -0.03 -20.67
C LYS A 125 -3.48 0.80 -20.85
N ASP A 126 -3.54 1.77 -21.77
CA ASP A 126 -2.47 2.68 -22.22
C ASP A 126 -1.88 3.68 -21.18
N VAL A 127 -2.10 3.49 -19.87
CA VAL A 127 -1.79 4.52 -18.85
C VAL A 127 -0.45 4.30 -18.14
N TYR A 128 0.08 3.08 -18.18
CA TYR A 128 1.29 2.69 -17.46
C TYR A 128 2.41 2.35 -18.42
N VAL A 129 3.62 2.84 -18.14
CA VAL A 129 4.81 2.54 -18.94
C VAL A 129 5.78 1.74 -18.07
N ASN A 130 6.24 0.59 -18.60
CA ASN A 130 7.36 -0.16 -18.05
C ASN A 130 8.63 0.30 -18.80
N ASP A 131 9.39 1.19 -18.18
CA ASP A 131 10.51 1.86 -18.84
C ASP A 131 11.84 1.20 -18.49
N SER A 132 12.64 0.93 -19.53
CA SER A 132 14.06 0.63 -19.42
C SER A 132 14.84 1.82 -19.96
N LEU A 133 15.55 2.53 -19.08
CA LEU A 133 16.30 3.73 -19.44
C LEU A 133 17.62 3.34 -20.12
N ARG A 134 17.93 3.97 -21.25
CA ARG A 134 19.27 3.92 -21.83
C ARG A 134 20.08 5.08 -21.29
N ARG A 135 21.08 4.78 -20.46
CA ARG A 135 22.18 5.66 -20.03
C ARG A 135 21.81 6.78 -19.03
N VAL A 136 22.01 6.53 -17.73
CA VAL A 136 22.21 7.58 -16.73
C VAL A 136 23.71 7.64 -16.44
N ILE A 137 24.39 8.70 -16.88
CA ILE A 137 25.74 9.01 -16.39
C ILE A 137 25.57 10.09 -15.31
N LEU A 138 25.66 9.70 -14.03
CA LEU A 138 25.88 10.65 -12.95
C LEU A 138 27.37 11.03 -12.96
N SER A 139 27.81 11.86 -13.90
CA SER A 139 29.20 12.35 -13.92
C SER A 139 29.33 13.65 -13.15
N GLU A 140 30.37 13.73 -12.31
CA GLU A 140 30.96 14.99 -11.84
C GLU A 140 31.36 15.90 -13.03
N PRO A 141 31.56 17.22 -12.82
CA PRO A 141 31.77 18.18 -13.90
C PRO A 141 32.93 17.80 -14.81
N ALA A 142 32.67 17.83 -16.11
CA ALA A 142 33.55 17.42 -17.19
C ALA A 142 34.90 18.15 -17.18
N ASN A 143 35.98 17.40 -16.91
CA ASN A 143 37.33 17.73 -17.31
C ASN A 143 38.12 16.43 -17.58
N GLU A 144 37.68 15.58 -18.51
CA GLU A 144 38.59 14.70 -19.27
C GLU A 144 37.86 13.97 -20.43
N PRO A 145 38.51 13.78 -21.59
CA PRO A 145 37.89 13.11 -22.73
C PRO A 145 38.21 11.61 -22.80
N SER A 146 37.13 10.85 -22.98
CA SER A 146 37.03 9.58 -23.73
C SER A 146 37.42 8.24 -23.07
N SER A 147 36.44 7.33 -23.03
CA SER A 147 36.57 5.98 -23.60
C SER A 147 35.18 5.43 -23.94
N ARG A 148 35.10 4.61 -25.00
CA ARG A 148 33.84 4.01 -25.48
C ARG A 148 33.33 2.96 -24.49
N VAL A 149 32.33 3.32 -23.69
CA VAL A 149 31.56 2.40 -22.84
C VAL A 149 30.36 1.88 -23.63
N GLY A 150 30.15 0.55 -23.63
CA GLY A 150 29.03 -0.11 -24.32
C GLY A 150 27.64 0.32 -23.81
N ASP A 151 26.61 0.04 -24.60
CA ASP A 151 25.20 0.33 -24.27
C ASP A 151 24.73 -0.48 -23.04
N PHE A 152 24.92 0.04 -21.84
CA PHE A 152 24.28 -0.49 -20.63
C PHE A 152 22.85 0.06 -20.50
N LYS A 153 21.87 -0.83 -20.40
CA LYS A 153 20.49 -0.49 -20.00
C LYS A 153 20.44 -0.54 -18.47
N ILE A 154 20.08 0.57 -17.83
CA ILE A 154 19.82 0.60 -16.38
C ILE A 154 18.32 0.83 -16.22
N GLN A 155 17.64 -0.08 -15.51
CA GLN A 155 16.24 0.10 -15.18
C GLN A 155 16.15 0.89 -13.87
N LEU A 156 15.77 2.17 -13.91
CA LEU A 156 15.51 2.92 -12.67
C LEU A 156 14.15 2.50 -12.12
N THR A 157 14.17 1.92 -10.93
CA THR A 157 12.97 1.68 -10.13
C THR A 157 12.50 2.99 -9.50
N ARG A 158 11.22 3.04 -9.11
CA ARG A 158 10.66 4.13 -8.30
C ARG A 158 11.49 4.42 -7.06
N ASN A 159 12.01 3.36 -6.44
CA ASN A 159 12.78 3.44 -5.21
C ASN A 159 14.13 4.14 -5.44
N ASP A 160 14.75 3.93 -6.60
CA ASP A 160 16.01 4.58 -6.97
C ASP A 160 15.88 6.11 -7.08
N ILE A 161 14.66 6.61 -7.33
CA ILE A 161 14.38 8.06 -7.40
C ILE A 161 13.83 8.58 -6.08
N LEU A 162 12.84 7.90 -5.49
CA LEU A 162 12.14 8.40 -4.31
C LEU A 162 13.00 8.34 -3.04
N TYR A 163 13.90 7.37 -2.88
CA TYR A 163 14.73 7.29 -1.68
C TYR A 163 15.75 8.43 -1.59
N PRO A 164 16.60 8.68 -2.60
CA PRO A 164 17.55 9.79 -2.53
C PRO A 164 16.85 11.14 -2.42
N LEU A 165 15.63 11.25 -2.97
CA LEU A 165 14.82 12.46 -2.90
C LEU A 165 14.18 12.69 -1.54
N HIS A 166 13.65 11.63 -0.90
CA HIS A 166 13.20 11.68 0.49
C HIS A 166 14.35 12.11 1.41
N ARG A 167 15.55 11.55 1.21
CA ARG A 167 16.79 11.94 1.91
C ARG A 167 17.09 13.42 1.70
N ALA A 168 17.04 13.88 0.46
CA ALA A 168 17.29 15.27 0.10
C ALA A 168 16.32 16.24 0.78
N ILE A 169 15.03 15.93 0.77
CA ILE A 169 13.99 16.75 1.40
C ILE A 169 14.15 16.75 2.91
N SER A 170 14.38 15.59 3.52
CA SER A 170 14.57 15.47 4.98
C SER A 170 15.75 16.33 5.43
N LYS A 171 16.90 16.23 4.75
CA LYS A 171 18.09 17.05 5.02
C LYS A 171 17.86 18.53 4.73
N ALA A 172 17.10 18.86 3.67
CA ALA A 172 16.71 20.23 3.37
C ALA A 172 15.85 20.84 4.49
N LEU A 173 14.85 20.11 4.99
CA LEU A 173 13.96 20.54 6.08
C LEU A 173 14.74 20.78 7.38
N THR A 174 15.62 19.85 7.76
CA THR A 174 16.49 20.01 8.94
C THR A 174 17.35 21.27 8.82
N ASN A 175 17.90 21.54 7.63
CA ASN A 175 18.69 22.75 7.40
C ASN A 175 17.85 24.03 7.44
N LEU A 176 16.63 24.01 6.89
CA LEU A 176 15.75 25.17 6.88
C LEU A 176 15.24 25.52 8.27
N GLN A 177 15.01 24.53 9.14
CA GLN A 177 14.66 24.76 10.54
C GLN A 177 15.80 25.39 11.34
N ASN A 178 17.05 25.19 10.91
CA ASN A 178 18.23 25.81 11.51
C ASN A 178 18.55 27.20 10.91
N ASP A 179 17.89 27.63 9.83
CA ASP A 179 18.07 28.96 9.24
C ASP A 179 17.01 29.94 9.79
N ASP A 180 17.41 30.78 10.75
CA ASP A 180 16.57 31.80 11.39
C ASP A 180 15.91 32.78 10.40
N ARG A 181 16.34 32.81 9.12
CA ARG A 181 15.81 33.69 8.07
C ARG A 181 14.59 33.17 7.33
N VAL A 182 14.26 31.88 7.43
CA VAL A 182 13.17 31.26 6.66
C VAL A 182 11.87 31.14 7.48
N ILE A 183 11.93 31.32 8.80
CA ILE A 183 10.77 31.21 9.68
C ILE A 183 10.01 32.55 9.72
N TYR A 184 8.75 32.53 9.27
CA TYR A 184 7.84 33.68 9.30
C TYR A 184 7.64 34.18 10.74
N LYS A 185 8.22 35.33 11.09
CA LYS A 185 7.99 36.00 12.37
C LYS A 185 6.70 36.83 12.31
N GLY A 186 5.55 36.17 12.32
CA GLY A 186 4.33 36.80 12.84
C GLY A 186 4.47 36.94 14.36
N GLU A 187 4.01 38.03 14.95
CA GLU A 187 4.04 38.25 16.41
C GLU A 187 3.21 37.18 17.16
N CYS A 188 3.81 36.03 17.40
CA CYS A 188 3.45 35.08 18.42
C CYS A 188 4.74 34.50 18.98
N ASP A 189 4.92 34.67 20.29
CA ASP A 189 6.13 34.32 21.03
C ASP A 189 6.37 32.79 21.03
N ILE A 190 7.22 32.30 20.13
CA ILE A 190 7.56 30.87 19.99
C ILE A 190 8.87 30.59 20.72
N ARG A 191 8.79 29.92 21.88
CA ARG A 191 9.90 29.16 22.45
C ARG A 191 10.12 27.87 21.66
N ARG A 192 11.39 27.59 21.33
CA ARG A 192 11.96 26.40 20.66
C ARG A 192 11.23 25.09 21.01
N SER A 193 10.64 24.44 20.01
CA SER A 193 10.19 23.03 20.04
C SER A 193 11.24 22.15 19.35
N LYS A 194 11.66 21.04 19.97
CA LYS A 194 12.48 19.98 19.33
C LYS A 194 11.59 19.11 18.42
N ILE A 195 12.19 18.55 17.37
CA ILE A 195 11.56 17.60 16.43
C ILE A 195 11.17 16.32 17.18
N GLU A 196 9.88 15.95 17.14
CA GLU A 196 9.41 14.57 17.34
C GLU A 196 8.88 14.10 15.98
N LEU A 197 9.54 13.12 15.36
CA LEU A 197 9.04 12.43 14.18
C LEU A 197 7.74 11.68 14.54
N ALA A 198 6.65 11.97 13.81
CA ALA A 198 5.33 11.43 14.10
C ALA A 198 5.15 9.99 13.56
N GLN A 199 6.04 9.07 13.95
CA GLN A 199 5.88 7.64 13.64
C GLN A 199 5.33 6.85 14.83
N ASN A 200 5.50 7.32 16.07
CA ASN A 200 5.04 6.62 17.28
C ASN A 200 3.67 7.05 17.83
N GLY A 201 2.89 7.82 17.06
CA GLY A 201 1.55 8.25 17.46
C GLY A 201 1.50 9.09 18.75
N GLU A 202 1.80 10.39 18.68
CA GLU A 202 1.26 11.38 19.64
C GLU A 202 1.36 12.85 19.18
N VAL A 203 1.97 13.16 18.03
CA VAL A 203 1.88 14.50 17.44
C VAL A 203 0.58 14.56 16.62
N ASP A 204 -0.49 15.00 17.26
CA ASP A 204 -1.72 15.38 16.58
C ASP A 204 -1.37 16.52 15.60
N PRO A 205 -1.44 16.30 14.27
CA PRO A 205 -1.06 17.32 13.29
C PRO A 205 -1.81 18.62 13.56
N ARG A 206 -3.04 18.55 14.08
CA ARG A 206 -3.87 19.72 14.48
C ARG A 206 -3.22 20.63 15.55
N LYS A 207 -2.05 20.26 16.09
CA LYS A 207 -1.28 21.05 17.06
C LYS A 207 -0.04 21.75 16.48
N LEU A 208 0.25 21.61 15.19
CA LEU A 208 1.35 22.35 14.56
C LEU A 208 1.12 23.86 14.70
N LYS A 209 2.14 24.59 15.13
CA LYS A 209 2.11 26.06 15.20
C LYS A 209 2.26 26.65 13.79
N LEU A 210 1.88 27.92 13.64
CA LEU A 210 2.08 28.66 12.41
C LEU A 210 3.54 28.56 11.93
N GLY A 211 3.75 28.01 10.73
CA GLY A 211 5.06 27.83 10.12
C GLY A 211 5.83 26.57 10.53
N GLU A 212 5.32 25.73 11.45
CA GLU A 212 5.93 24.42 11.73
C GLU A 212 5.66 23.46 10.56
N ILE A 213 6.71 22.75 10.12
CA ILE A 213 6.68 21.80 9.01
C ILE A 213 7.02 20.41 9.54
N LEU A 214 6.19 19.43 9.21
CA LEU A 214 6.40 18.02 9.53
C LEU A 214 6.35 17.21 8.23
N LEU A 215 7.35 16.36 7.98
CA LEU A 215 7.29 15.39 6.90
C LEU A 215 6.39 14.22 7.33
N ASP A 216 5.31 14.00 6.59
CA ASP A 216 4.37 12.91 6.85
C ASP A 216 4.83 11.66 6.10
N SER A 217 5.44 10.73 6.83
CA SER A 217 6.04 9.51 6.27
C SER A 217 5.05 8.39 5.96
N ARG A 218 3.74 8.68 5.91
CA ARG A 218 2.69 7.73 5.47
C ARG A 218 2.78 7.51 3.95
N ILE A 219 3.86 6.86 3.50
CA ILE A 219 4.17 6.62 2.10
C ILE A 219 3.30 5.47 1.57
N VAL A 220 2.19 5.81 0.92
CA VAL A 220 1.44 4.88 0.04
C VAL A 220 1.30 5.46 -1.39
N GLY A 221 1.81 6.67 -1.64
CA GLY A 221 1.63 7.42 -2.90
C GLY A 221 2.94 7.79 -3.63
N PRO A 222 2.82 8.38 -4.84
CA PRO A 222 3.95 8.94 -5.60
C PRO A 222 4.47 10.28 -5.03
N CYS A 223 3.86 10.78 -3.95
CA CYS A 223 4.11 12.08 -3.35
C CYS A 223 4.81 11.96 -1.99
N LEU A 224 5.54 13.02 -1.63
CA LEU A 224 6.04 13.27 -0.28
C LEU A 224 5.19 14.37 0.35
N THR A 225 4.41 14.03 1.38
CA THR A 225 3.46 14.96 1.99
C THR A 225 4.11 15.75 3.13
N LEU A 226 4.04 17.07 3.08
CA LEU A 226 4.40 17.96 4.19
C LEU A 226 3.14 18.40 4.93
N ALA A 227 3.07 18.24 6.24
CA ALA A 227 2.09 18.91 7.08
C ALA A 227 2.65 20.26 7.53
N VAL A 228 2.02 21.35 7.10
CA VAL A 228 2.38 22.73 7.40
C VAL A 228 1.34 23.36 8.32
N GLY A 229 1.75 23.86 9.47
CA GLY A 229 0.87 24.61 10.37
C GLY A 229 0.51 25.96 9.77
N GLY A 230 -0.75 26.14 9.36
CA GLY A 230 -1.31 27.41 8.90
C GLY A 230 -2.00 28.19 10.02
N PRO A 231 -2.43 29.44 9.75
CA PRO A 231 -3.09 30.30 10.74
C PRO A 231 -4.46 29.76 11.18
N LEU A 232 -5.13 28.96 10.33
CA LEU A 232 -6.46 28.41 10.60
C LEU A 232 -6.47 26.88 10.76
N CYS A 233 -5.57 26.17 10.09
CA CYS A 233 -5.51 24.72 10.09
C CYS A 233 -4.17 24.18 9.58
N VAL A 234 -3.92 22.90 9.83
CA VAL A 234 -2.81 22.18 9.21
C VAL A 234 -3.12 21.82 7.79
N THR A 235 -2.15 22.12 6.94
CA THR A 235 -2.23 21.97 5.50
C THR A 235 -1.27 20.91 5.02
N TYR A 236 -1.78 19.95 4.27
CA TYR A 236 -1.00 18.89 3.67
C TYR A 236 -0.53 19.35 2.29
N VAL A 237 0.76 19.25 2.04
CA VAL A 237 1.40 19.69 0.80
C VAL A 237 2.09 18.48 0.17
N ASP A 238 1.47 17.92 -0.86
CA ASP A 238 1.98 16.78 -1.60
C ASP A 238 3.03 17.26 -2.62
N LEU A 239 4.30 17.00 -2.30
CA LEU A 239 5.40 17.18 -3.22
C LEU A 239 5.47 15.97 -4.14
N THR A 240 4.94 16.13 -5.34
CA THR A 240 4.96 15.09 -6.37
C THR A 240 6.09 15.36 -7.35
N PHE A 241 6.85 14.33 -7.66
CA PHE A 241 8.02 14.43 -8.54
C PHE A 241 7.74 13.79 -9.87
N CYS A 242 8.08 14.51 -10.95
CA CYS A 242 7.88 14.03 -12.31
C CYS A 242 9.13 14.20 -13.16
N LEU A 243 9.30 13.28 -14.11
CA LEU A 243 10.22 13.44 -15.23
C LEU A 243 9.48 14.17 -16.35
N GLU A 244 10.07 15.25 -16.86
CA GLU A 244 9.53 15.99 -18.01
C GLU A 244 10.14 15.47 -19.31
N ASP A 245 9.31 15.15 -20.30
CA ASP A 245 9.76 14.72 -21.63
C ASP A 245 8.81 15.23 -22.75
N LYS A 246 9.25 15.14 -24.02
CA LYS A 246 8.46 15.48 -25.21
C LYS A 246 7.53 14.33 -25.57
N SER A 247 6.23 14.62 -25.77
CA SER A 247 5.21 13.60 -26.04
C SER A 247 5.70 12.54 -27.03
N PRO A 248 5.62 11.23 -26.70
CA PRO A 248 6.08 10.19 -27.61
C PRO A 248 5.26 10.23 -28.91
N ASP A 249 5.96 10.26 -30.04
CA ASP A 249 5.37 10.44 -31.37
C ASP A 249 4.34 9.35 -31.74
N LYS A 250 3.23 9.78 -32.36
CA LYS A 250 2.26 9.02 -33.20
C LYS A 250 1.20 8.09 -32.57
N GLY A 251 0.92 8.16 -31.26
CA GLY A 251 -0.14 7.33 -30.64
C GLY A 251 -1.47 8.03 -30.31
N TYR A 252 -1.43 9.27 -29.85
CA TYR A 252 -2.63 9.97 -29.36
C TYR A 252 -3.18 10.92 -30.42
N ASN A 253 -4.13 10.41 -31.21
CA ASN A 253 -4.88 11.16 -32.21
C ASN A 253 -5.96 12.04 -31.52
N ALA A 254 -5.55 12.96 -30.65
CA ALA A 254 -6.42 13.92 -29.99
C ALA A 254 -5.90 15.37 -30.17
N ASN A 255 -6.09 15.89 -31.38
CA ASN A 255 -6.51 17.27 -31.69
C ASN A 255 -5.68 18.50 -31.28
N SER A 256 -4.40 18.41 -30.94
CA SER A 256 -3.57 19.62 -30.95
C SER A 256 -2.21 19.34 -31.57
N GLY A 257 -1.95 19.85 -32.76
CA GLY A 257 -0.59 19.92 -33.34
C GLY A 257 0.32 20.87 -32.55
N ARG A 258 0.33 20.78 -31.22
CA ARG A 258 1.17 21.53 -30.29
C ARG A 258 2.16 20.55 -29.67
N ASP A 259 3.40 20.99 -29.50
CA ASP A 259 4.41 20.33 -28.67
C ASP A 259 3.95 20.37 -27.20
N VAL A 260 3.10 19.41 -26.79
CA VAL A 260 2.65 19.28 -25.41
C VAL A 260 3.69 18.47 -24.64
N LYS A 261 4.23 19.06 -23.57
CA LYS A 261 5.09 18.37 -22.60
C LYS A 261 4.26 17.36 -21.81
N PHE A 262 4.80 16.17 -21.58
CA PHE A 262 4.20 15.17 -20.70
C PHE A 262 5.10 14.88 -19.51
N PHE A 263 4.48 14.39 -18.44
CA PHE A 263 5.13 14.14 -17.17
C PHE A 263 5.00 12.67 -16.80
N VAL A 264 6.07 12.07 -16.31
CA VAL A 264 6.12 10.67 -15.90
C VAL A 264 6.26 10.61 -14.37
N LEU A 265 5.31 9.94 -13.70
CA LEU A 265 5.19 9.88 -12.24
C LEU A 265 5.48 8.48 -11.69
N PRO A 266 6.26 8.33 -10.62
CA PRO A 266 6.56 7.02 -10.04
C PRO A 266 5.37 6.51 -9.19
N ARG A 267 4.45 5.74 -9.78
CA ARG A 267 3.21 5.28 -9.12
C ARG A 267 3.08 3.76 -9.14
N HIS A 268 2.66 3.17 -8.00
CA HIS A 268 2.37 1.75 -7.91
C HIS A 268 1.23 1.31 -8.83
N PHE A 269 1.47 0.21 -9.55
CA PHE A 269 0.40 -0.63 -10.07
C PHE A 269 -0.08 -1.56 -8.94
N LYS A 270 -1.32 -2.06 -9.01
CA LYS A 270 -1.91 -2.90 -7.94
C LYS A 270 -1.12 -4.18 -7.65
N THR A 271 -0.31 -4.65 -8.59
CA THR A 271 0.74 -5.65 -8.36
C THR A 271 2.01 -4.90 -7.99
N TRP A 272 2.63 -5.19 -6.84
CA TRP A 272 3.74 -4.48 -6.19
C TRP A 272 5.07 -4.40 -6.98
N ILE A 273 5.01 -4.13 -8.27
CA ILE A 273 6.16 -4.04 -9.16
C ILE A 273 6.69 -2.60 -9.10
N PRO A 274 7.93 -2.37 -8.62
CA PRO A 274 8.48 -1.04 -8.34
C PRO A 274 8.91 -0.25 -9.59
N THR A 275 8.71 -0.76 -10.81
CA THR A 275 9.26 -0.18 -12.05
C THR A 275 8.25 0.58 -12.92
N TYR A 276 6.99 0.73 -12.48
CA TYR A 276 5.96 1.39 -13.28
C TYR A 276 5.90 2.91 -13.05
N TYR A 277 5.68 3.62 -14.14
CA TYR A 277 5.41 5.05 -14.12
C TYR A 277 4.06 5.38 -14.80
N GLU A 278 3.36 6.39 -14.27
CA GLU A 278 2.09 6.91 -14.79
C GLU A 278 2.35 8.18 -15.62
N GLN A 279 1.82 8.24 -16.85
CA GLN A 279 1.88 9.43 -17.68
C GLN A 279 0.81 10.46 -17.26
N ARG A 280 1.18 11.75 -17.20
CA ARG A 280 0.25 12.86 -16.96
C ARG A 280 0.44 14.02 -17.93
N TYR A 281 -0.70 14.62 -18.28
CA TYR A 281 -0.81 15.83 -19.10
C TYR A 281 -1.44 16.93 -18.25
N MET A 282 -0.82 18.12 -18.24
CA MET A 282 -1.24 19.23 -17.38
C MET A 282 -2.06 20.30 -18.10
N GLU A 283 -1.86 20.51 -19.40
CA GLU A 283 -2.51 21.60 -20.14
C GLU A 283 -3.80 21.14 -20.83
N LEU A 284 -4.96 21.26 -20.14
CA LEU A 284 -6.28 21.16 -20.78
C LEU A 284 -7.28 22.15 -20.18
N ASP A 285 -7.99 22.82 -21.10
CA ASP A 285 -8.70 24.12 -21.09
C ASP A 285 -9.60 24.56 -19.92
N SER A 286 -9.75 25.89 -19.83
CA SER A 286 -10.38 26.69 -18.76
C SER A 286 -11.91 26.88 -18.85
N HIS A 287 -12.59 26.41 -19.90
CA HIS A 287 -13.95 26.85 -20.24
C HIS A 287 -15.10 26.16 -19.46
N HIS A 288 -14.84 25.11 -18.69
CA HIS A 288 -15.89 24.37 -17.94
C HIS A 288 -15.65 24.34 -16.41
N ARG A 289 -14.88 25.32 -15.93
CA ARG A 289 -14.41 25.45 -14.54
C ARG A 289 -15.56 25.41 -13.52
N ASN A 290 -16.66 26.11 -13.78
CA ASN A 290 -17.77 26.22 -12.84
C ASN A 290 -18.54 24.90 -12.66
N VAL A 291 -18.78 24.15 -13.73
CA VAL A 291 -19.46 22.84 -13.67
C VAL A 291 -18.60 21.82 -12.93
N LEU A 292 -17.29 21.79 -13.24
CA LEU A 292 -16.34 20.92 -12.56
C LEU A 292 -16.24 21.25 -11.05
N MET A 293 -16.27 22.55 -10.69
CA MET A 293 -16.21 22.98 -9.30
C MET A 293 -17.42 22.49 -8.49
N VAL A 294 -18.64 22.68 -9.01
CA VAL A 294 -19.87 22.24 -8.33
C VAL A 294 -19.90 20.72 -8.18
N LEU A 295 -19.61 19.97 -9.24
CA LEU A 295 -19.62 18.50 -9.18
C LEU A 295 -18.57 17.94 -8.21
N LYS A 296 -17.37 18.52 -8.20
CA LYS A 296 -16.31 18.11 -7.26
C LYS A 296 -16.68 18.44 -5.82
N TYR A 297 -17.28 19.60 -5.54
CA TYR A 297 -17.76 19.93 -4.18
C TYR A 297 -18.83 18.94 -3.71
N CYS A 298 -19.83 18.65 -4.56
CA CYS A 298 -20.82 17.61 -4.28
C CYS A 298 -20.16 16.26 -4.00
N PHE A 299 -19.12 15.91 -4.75
CA PHE A 299 -18.38 14.67 -4.60
C PHE A 299 -17.60 14.58 -3.28
N VAL A 300 -16.98 15.68 -2.83
CA VAL A 300 -16.26 15.78 -1.54
C VAL A 300 -17.24 15.71 -0.36
N GLU A 301 -18.34 16.46 -0.40
CA GLU A 301 -19.36 16.41 0.66
C GLU A 301 -20.02 15.03 0.78
N CYS A 302 -20.26 14.35 -0.36
CA CYS A 302 -20.72 12.96 -0.33
C CYS A 302 -19.65 12.00 0.19
N GLY A 303 -18.37 12.29 -0.03
CA GLY A 303 -17.23 11.46 0.42
C GLY A 303 -17.06 11.38 1.93
N LYS A 304 -17.59 12.36 2.69
CA LYS A 304 -17.60 12.33 4.17
C LYS A 304 -18.40 11.15 4.76
N TYR A 305 -19.21 10.47 3.93
CA TYR A 305 -20.02 9.33 4.33
C TYR A 305 -19.42 7.99 3.87
N GLN A 306 -18.20 7.66 4.34
CA GLN A 306 -17.49 6.35 4.40
C GLN A 306 -17.57 5.30 3.26
N CYS A 307 -18.33 5.47 2.17
CA CYS A 307 -18.53 4.45 1.13
C CYS A 307 -17.48 4.46 0.00
N ARG A 308 -16.20 4.80 0.22
CA ARG A 308 -15.24 4.98 -0.91
C ARG A 308 -13.78 4.63 -0.62
N SER A 309 -13.26 3.62 -1.32
CA SER A 309 -11.82 3.51 -1.61
C SER A 309 -11.51 3.62 -3.12
N THR A 310 -12.52 3.66 -3.99
CA THR A 310 -12.36 3.45 -5.44
C THR A 310 -12.46 4.68 -6.33
N TYR A 311 -13.01 5.82 -5.84
CA TYR A 311 -13.28 6.99 -6.70
C TYR A 311 -12.59 8.27 -6.22
N ASN A 312 -11.94 8.99 -7.14
CA ASN A 312 -11.20 10.24 -6.85
C ASN A 312 -11.58 11.39 -7.81
N SER A 313 -11.09 12.58 -7.51
CA SER A 313 -11.38 13.82 -8.27
C SER A 313 -10.88 13.78 -9.74
N HIS A 314 -9.98 12.85 -10.07
CA HIS A 314 -9.48 12.67 -11.43
C HIS A 314 -10.52 12.01 -12.34
N VAL A 315 -11.24 10.99 -11.84
CA VAL A 315 -12.33 10.33 -12.59
C VAL A 315 -13.38 11.36 -13.04
N LEU A 316 -13.76 12.24 -12.12
CA LEU A 316 -14.72 13.30 -12.42
C LEU A 316 -14.18 14.31 -13.44
N LYS A 317 -12.90 14.69 -13.33
CA LYS A 317 -12.24 15.56 -14.32
C LYS A 317 -12.27 14.92 -15.72
N THR A 318 -11.98 13.64 -15.83
CA THR A 318 -12.03 12.90 -17.11
C THR A 318 -13.44 12.87 -17.70
N ILE A 319 -14.48 12.65 -16.88
CA ILE A 319 -15.88 12.66 -17.34
C ILE A 319 -16.26 14.04 -17.87
N VAL A 320 -15.91 15.11 -17.14
CA VAL A 320 -16.20 16.48 -17.58
C VAL A 320 -15.45 16.78 -18.88
N LEU A 321 -14.16 16.44 -18.99
CA LEU A 321 -13.39 16.64 -20.22
C LEU A 321 -14.03 15.92 -21.42
N ASN A 322 -14.43 14.66 -21.26
CA ASN A 322 -15.13 13.91 -22.31
C ASN A 322 -16.45 14.57 -22.70
N HIS A 323 -17.21 15.08 -21.73
CA HIS A 323 -18.44 15.80 -22.02
C HIS A 323 -18.19 17.13 -22.75
N CYS A 324 -17.13 17.86 -22.38
CA CYS A 324 -16.73 19.11 -23.04
C CYS A 324 -16.35 18.89 -24.51
N LEU A 325 -15.75 17.75 -24.85
CA LEU A 325 -15.45 17.39 -26.24
C LEU A 325 -16.73 17.19 -27.07
N THR A 326 -17.85 16.83 -26.43
CA THR A 326 -19.14 16.60 -27.11
C THR A 326 -20.09 17.80 -27.10
N CYS A 327 -19.88 18.78 -26.22
CA CYS A 327 -20.79 19.92 -26.02
C CYS A 327 -20.13 21.24 -26.42
N LYS A 328 -20.61 21.87 -27.50
CA LYS A 328 -20.03 23.11 -28.05
C LYS A 328 -20.67 24.41 -27.55
N ASP A 329 -21.76 24.35 -26.78
CA ASP A 329 -22.54 25.53 -26.39
C ASP A 329 -22.73 25.62 -24.87
N ALA A 330 -22.07 26.59 -24.24
CA ALA A 330 -21.99 26.76 -22.78
C ALA A 330 -23.02 27.76 -22.21
N THR A 331 -24.05 28.14 -22.97
CA THR A 331 -24.98 29.23 -22.61
C THR A 331 -25.90 28.94 -21.41
N SER A 332 -25.98 27.69 -20.92
CA SER A 332 -26.77 27.34 -19.72
C SER A 332 -26.02 26.41 -18.76
N LEU A 333 -25.54 26.99 -17.65
CA LEU A 333 -24.85 26.26 -16.57
C LEU A 333 -25.71 25.12 -15.99
N GLY A 334 -27.02 25.35 -15.83
CA GLY A 334 -27.94 24.36 -15.27
C GLY A 334 -28.14 23.15 -16.18
N ARG A 335 -28.18 23.37 -17.51
CA ARG A 335 -28.28 22.28 -18.49
C ARG A 335 -27.00 21.45 -18.53
N CYS A 336 -25.84 22.10 -18.63
CA CYS A 336 -24.55 21.41 -18.68
C CYS A 336 -24.29 20.61 -17.39
N PHE A 337 -24.63 21.17 -16.23
CA PHE A 337 -24.54 20.44 -14.96
C PHE A 337 -25.42 19.16 -14.95
N ASN A 338 -26.67 19.26 -15.39
CA ASN A 338 -27.58 18.12 -15.43
C ASN A 338 -27.09 17.03 -16.40
N GLU A 339 -26.59 17.41 -17.57
CA GLU A 339 -26.07 16.45 -18.57
C GLU A 339 -24.82 15.72 -18.06
N VAL A 340 -23.88 16.44 -17.43
CA VAL A 340 -22.71 15.80 -16.80
C VAL A 340 -23.10 14.91 -15.63
N ALA A 341 -24.02 15.36 -14.77
CA ALA A 341 -24.51 14.55 -13.65
C ALA A 341 -25.15 13.25 -14.16
N GLN A 342 -26.00 13.32 -15.19
CA GLN A 342 -26.58 12.14 -15.84
C GLN A 342 -25.50 11.21 -16.42
N HIS A 343 -24.43 11.76 -17.00
CA HIS A 343 -23.32 10.96 -17.50
C HIS A 343 -22.58 10.22 -16.37
N VAL A 344 -22.31 10.89 -15.25
CA VAL A 344 -21.74 10.28 -14.03
C VAL A 344 -22.64 9.14 -13.53
N PHE A 345 -23.96 9.33 -13.50
CA PHE A 345 -24.91 8.29 -13.09
C PHE A 345 -24.96 7.11 -14.07
N ARG A 346 -24.92 7.36 -15.39
CA ARG A 346 -24.97 6.30 -16.42
C ARG A 346 -23.74 5.42 -16.44
N LEU A 347 -22.57 5.93 -16.07
CA LEU A 347 -21.34 5.15 -15.94
C LEU A 347 -21.37 4.15 -14.76
N GLY A 348 -22.50 4.02 -14.06
CA GLY A 348 -22.68 3.04 -13.00
C GLY A 348 -21.84 3.35 -11.76
N ILE A 349 -21.45 4.61 -11.56
CA ILE A 349 -20.72 5.07 -10.37
C ILE A 349 -21.68 4.93 -9.17
N GLY A 350 -21.63 3.77 -8.50
CA GLY A 350 -22.57 3.34 -7.47
C GLY A 350 -23.16 1.92 -7.63
N LYS A 351 -22.84 1.19 -8.70
CA LYS A 351 -23.06 -0.26 -8.80
C LYS A 351 -21.74 -0.97 -8.57
N ASP A 352 -21.48 -1.42 -7.35
CA ASP A 352 -20.40 -2.38 -7.10
C ASP A 352 -20.82 -3.78 -7.59
N ASP A 353 -19.88 -4.50 -8.17
CA ASP A 353 -20.04 -5.89 -8.59
C ASP A 353 -20.25 -6.79 -7.36
N HIS A 354 -21.38 -7.49 -7.36
CA HIS A 354 -21.80 -8.40 -6.29
C HIS A 354 -21.06 -9.74 -6.37
N GLU A 355 -19.92 -9.86 -5.70
CA GLU A 355 -19.39 -11.14 -5.20
C GLU A 355 -18.69 -10.96 -3.85
N THR A 356 -19.41 -10.55 -2.81
CA THR A 356 -19.10 -10.94 -1.41
C THR A 356 -20.35 -10.74 -0.53
N ASN A 357 -20.69 -11.76 0.26
CA ASN A 357 -21.89 -11.85 1.10
C ASN A 357 -21.81 -10.99 2.38
N ASN A 358 -21.77 -9.65 2.27
CA ASN A 358 -22.07 -8.75 3.39
C ASN A 358 -22.58 -7.38 2.91
N SER A 359 -23.90 -7.18 2.93
CA SER A 359 -24.56 -5.96 2.45
C SER A 359 -24.59 -4.83 3.49
N HIS A 360 -23.87 -3.74 3.21
CA HIS A 360 -24.12 -2.42 3.80
C HIS A 360 -24.97 -1.57 2.81
N PRO A 361 -26.04 -0.88 3.26
CA PRO A 361 -26.88 -0.09 2.35
C PRO A 361 -26.30 1.33 2.17
N CYS A 362 -25.49 1.55 1.14
CA CYS A 362 -25.19 2.90 0.66
C CYS A 362 -26.34 3.37 -0.28
N LEU A 363 -26.81 4.60 -0.08
CA LEU A 363 -27.87 5.35 -0.78
C LEU A 363 -28.24 4.88 -2.21
N HIS A 364 -29.44 4.31 -2.36
CA HIS A 364 -30.14 4.24 -3.66
C HIS A 364 -30.77 5.59 -4.00
N PHE A 365 -30.22 6.30 -4.99
CA PHE A 365 -30.96 7.37 -5.68
C PHE A 365 -31.89 6.70 -6.71
N SER A 366 -33.19 6.65 -6.39
CA SER A 366 -34.21 6.12 -7.30
C SER A 366 -34.44 7.10 -8.48
N PRO A 367 -34.63 6.60 -9.72
CA PRO A 367 -35.10 7.38 -10.87
C PRO A 367 -36.36 8.22 -10.59
N THR A 368 -37.18 7.82 -9.61
CA THR A 368 -38.42 8.52 -9.22
C THR A 368 -38.20 9.95 -8.73
N TRP A 369 -37.00 10.34 -8.28
CA TRP A 369 -36.73 11.72 -7.84
C TRP A 369 -36.62 12.69 -9.02
N LEU A 370 -36.12 12.24 -10.18
CA LEU A 370 -36.10 13.01 -11.44
C LEU A 370 -37.47 12.97 -12.14
N GLU A 371 -38.21 11.85 -12.05
CA GLU A 371 -39.60 11.78 -12.55
C GLU A 371 -40.56 12.66 -11.75
N SER A 372 -40.30 12.89 -10.46
CA SER A 372 -41.09 13.82 -9.63
C SER A 372 -40.84 15.30 -9.98
N LEU A 373 -39.72 15.62 -10.63
CA LEU A 373 -39.43 16.97 -11.12
C LEU A 373 -39.92 17.18 -12.56
N SER A 374 -40.00 16.11 -13.37
CA SER A 374 -40.58 16.17 -14.73
C SER A 374 -42.12 16.04 -14.75
N SER A 375 -42.74 15.47 -13.70
CA SER A 375 -44.20 15.36 -13.56
C SER A 375 -44.90 16.58 -12.93
N ILE A 376 -44.14 17.62 -12.55
CA ILE A 376 -44.70 18.97 -12.28
C ILE A 376 -44.92 19.67 -13.62
N GLY A 377 -45.81 19.09 -14.43
CA GLY A 377 -46.32 19.64 -15.67
C GLY A 377 -47.48 20.58 -15.40
N TYR A 378 -47.18 21.82 -15.03
CA TYR A 378 -48.14 22.92 -15.07
C TYR A 378 -47.45 24.24 -15.47
N PHE A 379 -46.72 24.18 -16.59
CA PHE A 379 -46.23 25.37 -17.31
C PHE A 379 -46.18 25.12 -18.83
N GLN A 380 -47.03 24.23 -19.33
CA GLN A 380 -47.31 24.10 -20.76
C GLN A 380 -48.82 24.18 -20.97
N SER A 381 -49.25 25.39 -21.32
CA SER A 381 -50.56 25.82 -21.86
C SER A 381 -51.32 26.79 -20.96
N ASN A 382 -51.58 27.96 -21.53
CA ASN A 382 -52.42 29.06 -21.04
C ASN A 382 -51.83 29.94 -19.93
N ILE A 383 -50.81 30.73 -20.27
CA ILE A 383 -50.72 32.21 -20.13
C ILE A 383 -49.55 32.62 -21.05
N ILE A 384 -49.83 32.73 -22.35
CA ILE A 384 -49.16 33.69 -23.21
C ILE A 384 -50.29 34.55 -23.74
N THR A 385 -50.55 35.65 -23.04
CA THR A 385 -51.05 36.85 -23.69
C THR A 385 -49.94 37.89 -23.52
N GLU A 386 -49.53 38.45 -24.64
CA GLU A 386 -48.42 39.38 -24.77
C GLU A 386 -48.49 40.52 -23.75
N GLY A 387 -47.34 40.78 -23.12
CA GLY A 387 -47.11 41.98 -22.31
C GLY A 387 -47.48 41.85 -20.84
N ASP A 388 -46.74 41.03 -20.08
CA ASP A 388 -46.31 41.35 -18.72
C ASP A 388 -45.31 40.30 -18.19
N ARG A 389 -44.19 40.76 -17.61
CA ARG A 389 -43.15 39.90 -17.02
C ARG A 389 -43.56 39.44 -15.62
N LEU A 390 -43.77 38.14 -15.41
CA LEU A 390 -43.80 37.57 -14.06
C LEU A 390 -42.39 37.57 -13.46
N ARG A 391 -42.24 38.06 -12.23
CA ARG A 391 -40.95 38.03 -11.52
C ARG A 391 -40.75 36.66 -10.88
N PRO A 392 -39.50 36.17 -10.72
CA PRO A 392 -39.22 34.86 -10.12
C PRO A 392 -39.89 34.61 -8.74
N GLY A 393 -40.15 35.69 -7.99
CA GLY A 393 -40.85 35.62 -6.70
C GLY A 393 -42.32 35.18 -6.79
N ASP A 394 -43.03 35.50 -7.87
CA ASP A 394 -44.46 35.21 -8.02
C ASP A 394 -44.70 33.72 -8.36
N ILE A 395 -43.74 33.11 -9.07
CA ILE A 395 -43.70 31.67 -9.37
C ILE A 395 -43.37 30.88 -8.08
N LEU A 396 -42.45 31.39 -7.26
CA LEU A 396 -42.09 30.81 -5.96
C LEU A 396 -43.25 30.86 -4.96
N TYR A 397 -44.05 31.94 -4.96
CA TYR A 397 -45.23 32.09 -4.10
C TYR A 397 -46.32 31.08 -4.46
N THR A 398 -46.61 30.91 -5.75
CA THR A 398 -47.64 29.98 -6.25
C THR A 398 -47.26 28.52 -6.00
N LEU A 399 -45.97 28.18 -6.16
CA LEU A 399 -45.46 26.83 -5.90
C LEU A 399 -45.50 26.48 -4.41
N ALA A 400 -45.12 27.43 -3.54
CA ALA A 400 -45.16 27.23 -2.09
C ALA A 400 -46.60 27.08 -1.57
N LEU A 401 -47.55 27.87 -2.08
CA LEU A 401 -48.97 27.78 -1.70
C LEU A 401 -49.60 26.46 -2.17
N THR A 402 -49.28 26.02 -3.39
CA THR A 402 -49.82 24.77 -3.94
C THR A 402 -49.32 23.55 -3.17
N ILE A 403 -48.04 23.54 -2.80
CA ILE A 403 -47.43 22.50 -1.96
C ILE A 403 -48.07 22.51 -0.57
N LEU A 404 -48.32 23.68 0.02
CA LEU A 404 -48.93 23.80 1.34
C LEU A 404 -50.39 23.35 1.34
N VAL A 405 -51.18 23.72 0.32
CA VAL A 405 -52.59 23.33 0.18
C VAL A 405 -52.74 21.83 -0.05
N GLU A 406 -51.91 21.23 -0.89
CA GLU A 406 -51.97 19.78 -1.11
C GLU A 406 -51.43 18.98 0.08
N PHE A 407 -50.47 19.52 0.81
CA PHE A 407 -50.00 18.94 2.07
C PHE A 407 -51.08 18.98 3.17
N MET A 408 -51.91 20.03 3.22
CA MET A 408 -53.03 20.13 4.15
C MET A 408 -54.21 19.21 3.79
N LYS A 409 -54.45 18.95 2.50
CA LYS A 409 -55.48 17.99 2.06
C LYS A 409 -55.13 16.53 2.37
N THR A 410 -53.85 16.18 2.34
CA THR A 410 -53.39 14.80 2.51
C THR A 410 -53.10 14.39 3.96
N CYS A 411 -53.06 15.34 4.90
CA CYS A 411 -52.75 15.09 6.31
C CYS A 411 -53.69 15.87 7.26
N PRO A 412 -54.89 15.36 7.58
CA PRO A 412 -55.86 16.04 8.45
C PRO A 412 -55.32 16.33 9.86
N GLU A 413 -54.43 15.49 10.36
CA GLU A 413 -53.85 15.55 11.71
C GLU A 413 -52.84 16.71 11.89
N VAL A 414 -52.35 17.30 10.80
CA VAL A 414 -51.47 18.49 10.84
C VAL A 414 -52.26 19.76 11.16
N VAL A 415 -53.57 19.78 10.89
CA VAL A 415 -54.45 20.91 11.19
C VAL A 415 -54.61 21.13 12.71
N ASP A 416 -54.57 20.05 13.50
CA ASP A 416 -54.57 20.13 14.97
C ASP A 416 -53.24 20.65 15.55
N LEU A 417 -52.13 20.46 14.84
CA LEU A 417 -50.82 21.03 15.20
C LEU A 417 -50.79 22.55 14.96
N LEU A 418 -51.47 23.01 13.91
CA LEU A 418 -51.59 24.43 13.55
C LEU A 418 -52.54 25.23 14.48
N ARG A 419 -53.34 24.55 15.31
CA ARG A 419 -54.14 25.20 16.39
C ARG A 419 -53.28 25.74 17.53
N THR A 420 -52.00 25.39 17.61
CA THR A 420 -51.10 25.96 18.61
C THR A 420 -50.71 27.39 18.25
N LYS A 421 -50.96 28.32 19.19
CA LYS A 421 -50.87 29.78 19.03
C LYS A 421 -49.55 30.26 18.41
N ASP A 422 -48.46 29.53 18.63
CA ASP A 422 -47.11 29.90 18.22
C ASP A 422 -46.78 29.52 16.77
N VAL A 423 -47.35 28.42 16.26
CA VAL A 423 -47.08 27.95 14.89
C VAL A 423 -47.87 28.76 13.87
N LEU A 424 -49.16 29.02 14.14
CA LEU A 424 -49.98 29.89 13.28
C LEU A 424 -49.46 31.33 13.29
N SER A 425 -48.99 31.84 14.45
CA SER A 425 -48.34 33.15 14.56
C SER A 425 -47.05 33.21 13.74
N THR A 426 -46.21 32.18 13.78
CA THR A 426 -44.94 32.15 13.02
C THR A 426 -45.18 32.03 11.52
N CYS A 427 -46.16 31.22 11.10
CA CYS A 427 -46.57 31.12 9.70
C CYS A 427 -47.20 32.41 9.19
N LEU A 428 -48.07 33.07 9.97
CA LEU A 428 -48.64 34.38 9.62
C LEU A 428 -47.58 35.49 9.62
N GLN A 429 -46.58 35.45 10.53
CA GLN A 429 -45.45 36.38 10.52
C GLN A 429 -44.57 36.20 9.28
N LEU A 430 -44.33 34.96 8.84
CA LEU A 430 -43.61 34.68 7.60
C LEU A 430 -44.43 35.13 6.37
N ILE A 431 -45.73 34.87 6.35
CA ILE A 431 -46.61 35.30 5.26
C ILE A 431 -46.67 36.85 5.22
N CYS A 432 -46.88 37.53 6.34
CA CYS A 432 -46.90 38.99 6.40
C CYS A 432 -45.54 39.64 6.07
N LYS A 433 -44.41 39.00 6.46
CA LYS A 433 -43.05 39.48 6.15
C LYS A 433 -42.71 39.41 4.66
N TYR A 434 -43.32 38.48 3.92
CA TYR A 434 -43.12 38.32 2.48
C TYR A 434 -44.22 38.97 1.62
N SER A 435 -45.33 39.42 2.20
CA SER A 435 -46.44 40.07 1.46
C SER A 435 -46.57 41.59 1.65
N MET A 436 -45.84 42.23 2.57
CA MET A 436 -45.90 43.69 2.78
C MET A 436 -44.52 44.29 3.06
N ARG A 437 -44.18 45.41 2.41
CA ARG A 437 -42.93 46.14 2.67
C ARG A 437 -43.03 46.86 4.01
N ALA A 438 -42.32 46.37 5.02
CA ALA A 438 -41.95 47.17 6.19
C ALA A 438 -40.99 48.28 5.75
N LEU A 439 -41.25 49.53 6.15
CA LEU A 439 -40.46 50.69 5.71
C LEU A 439 -39.40 51.12 6.72
N ASP A 440 -39.58 50.80 8.01
CA ASP A 440 -38.55 51.06 9.03
C ASP A 440 -38.85 50.27 10.32
N ILE A 441 -37.80 49.87 11.04
CA ILE A 441 -37.90 49.32 12.41
C ILE A 441 -37.05 50.24 13.28
N LYS A 442 -37.70 51.00 14.17
CA LYS A 442 -36.99 51.83 15.14
C LYS A 442 -36.99 51.12 16.49
N THR A 443 -35.81 51.05 17.07
CA THR A 443 -35.60 50.59 18.45
C THR A 443 -35.46 51.82 19.34
N ASP A 444 -36.31 51.94 20.34
CA ASP A 444 -36.15 52.88 21.45
C ASP A 444 -36.18 52.06 22.75
N GLY A 445 -34.99 51.77 23.29
CA GLY A 445 -34.82 50.82 24.39
C GLY A 445 -35.18 49.37 24.04
N ASP A 446 -35.72 48.64 25.03
CA ASP A 446 -36.05 47.21 24.93
C ASP A 446 -37.38 46.91 24.21
N GLU A 447 -37.95 47.88 23.49
CA GLU A 447 -39.18 47.72 22.68
C GLU A 447 -38.96 47.98 21.19
N PHE A 448 -39.65 47.19 20.35
CA PHE A 448 -39.64 47.32 18.89
C PHE A 448 -40.99 47.89 18.42
N VAL A 449 -40.95 49.01 17.70
CA VAL A 449 -42.12 49.58 17.03
C VAL A 449 -42.01 49.34 15.53
N ILE A 450 -43.02 48.72 14.92
CA ILE A 450 -43.03 48.41 13.48
C ILE A 450 -44.27 49.04 12.83
N GLU A 451 -44.05 49.85 11.80
CA GLU A 451 -45.08 50.48 10.96
C GLU A 451 -45.22 49.78 9.60
N PHE A 452 -46.45 49.55 9.15
CA PHE A 452 -46.73 48.87 7.85
C PHE A 452 -47.59 49.72 6.93
N ASN A 453 -47.37 49.61 5.61
CA ASN A 453 -48.29 50.09 4.57
C ASN A 453 -49.04 48.91 3.93
N SER A 454 -50.38 48.91 3.97
CA SER A 454 -51.23 47.89 3.34
C SER A 454 -51.96 48.45 2.11
N THR A 455 -52.07 47.65 1.04
CA THR A 455 -52.93 47.91 -0.14
C THR A 455 -54.31 47.28 -0.01
N ILE A 456 -54.58 46.54 1.06
CA ILE A 456 -55.88 45.94 1.34
C ILE A 456 -56.75 46.99 2.06
N PRO A 457 -58.00 47.26 1.61
CA PRO A 457 -58.89 48.18 2.30
C PRO A 457 -59.03 47.78 3.77
N LYS A 458 -58.84 48.74 4.67
CA LYS A 458 -58.84 48.53 6.12
C LYS A 458 -60.11 47.81 6.59
N GLU A 459 -61.24 48.08 5.93
CA GLU A 459 -62.55 47.46 6.12
C GLU A 459 -62.53 45.93 6.00
N ASN A 460 -61.76 45.38 5.06
CA ASN A 460 -61.67 43.93 4.82
C ASN A 460 -60.80 43.24 5.86
N ILE A 461 -59.73 43.92 6.29
CA ILE A 461 -58.88 43.44 7.39
C ILE A 461 -59.66 43.48 8.70
N ASP A 462 -60.37 44.58 8.97
CA ASP A 462 -61.17 44.75 10.19
C ASP A 462 -62.38 43.79 10.19
N GLY A 463 -63.01 43.55 9.04
CA GLY A 463 -64.08 42.55 8.89
C GLY A 463 -63.59 41.11 9.12
N PHE A 464 -62.41 40.77 8.62
CA PHE A 464 -61.78 39.47 8.84
C PHE A 464 -61.36 39.29 10.30
N ILE A 465 -60.76 40.31 10.92
CA ILE A 465 -60.37 40.31 12.34
C ILE A 465 -61.60 40.26 13.25
N SER A 466 -62.69 40.97 12.90
CA SER A 466 -63.95 40.95 13.64
C SER A 466 -64.61 39.57 13.59
N LYS A 467 -64.67 38.92 12.41
CA LYS A 467 -65.16 37.54 12.26
C LYS A 467 -64.30 36.53 13.05
N LEU A 468 -62.97 36.69 13.04
CA LEU A 468 -62.09 35.83 13.83
C LEU A 468 -62.24 36.03 15.35
N LYS A 469 -62.59 37.25 15.80
CA LYS A 469 -62.88 37.53 17.21
C LYS A 469 -64.27 37.00 17.63
N ASP A 470 -65.27 37.09 16.76
CA ASP A 470 -66.63 36.56 17.03
C ASP A 470 -66.65 35.02 17.06
N LEU A 471 -65.92 34.37 16.14
CA LEU A 471 -65.74 32.90 16.11
C LEU A 471 -65.00 32.37 17.34
N ARG A 472 -64.06 33.14 17.88
CA ARG A 472 -63.35 32.81 19.12
C ARG A 472 -64.23 32.94 20.37
N GLN A 473 -65.27 33.79 20.35
CA GLN A 473 -66.19 33.95 21.47
C GLN A 473 -67.36 32.96 21.44
N LYS A 474 -67.76 32.45 20.27
CA LYS A 474 -68.94 31.57 20.14
C LYS A 474 -68.65 30.06 20.21
N GLY A 475 -67.40 29.62 20.10
CA GLY A 475 -67.03 28.21 20.29
C GLY A 475 -67.71 27.23 19.34
N SER A 476 -68.02 27.64 18.11
CA SER A 476 -68.64 26.79 17.08
C SER A 476 -67.61 26.00 16.27
N ASP A 477 -67.99 24.81 15.78
CA ASP A 477 -67.17 23.91 14.96
C ASP A 477 -67.01 24.41 13.50
N ILE A 478 -65.88 24.07 12.87
CA ILE A 478 -65.39 24.61 11.58
C ILE A 478 -66.06 23.96 10.35
N ALA A 479 -66.94 22.96 10.54
CA ALA A 479 -67.65 22.32 9.43
C ALA A 479 -68.58 23.27 8.66
N ASP A 480 -69.08 24.34 9.30
CA ASP A 480 -69.99 25.31 8.68
C ASP A 480 -69.28 26.36 7.79
N LEU A 481 -67.93 26.41 7.80
CA LEU A 481 -67.15 27.37 7.01
C LEU A 481 -66.79 26.86 5.60
N LEU A 482 -66.90 25.54 5.37
CA LEU A 482 -66.48 24.89 4.12
C LEU A 482 -67.61 24.73 3.07
N SER A 483 -68.83 25.17 3.38
CA SER A 483 -70.00 25.12 2.48
C SER A 483 -70.40 26.47 1.88
N ALA A 484 -69.67 27.55 2.15
CA ALA A 484 -69.96 28.86 1.58
C ALA A 484 -69.25 29.04 0.22
N GLU A 485 -70.04 29.27 -0.84
CA GLU A 485 -69.52 29.61 -2.17
C GLU A 485 -68.71 30.92 -2.15
N PRO A 486 -67.67 31.06 -3.00
CA PRO A 486 -66.86 32.27 -3.05
C PRO A 486 -67.66 33.47 -3.59
N LEU A 487 -67.55 34.61 -2.90
CA LEU A 487 -68.03 35.90 -3.38
C LEU A 487 -67.28 36.34 -4.65
N PRO A 488 -67.95 36.97 -5.64
CA PRO A 488 -67.29 37.48 -6.83
C PRO A 488 -66.49 38.75 -6.51
N TYR A 489 -65.25 38.83 -6.99
CA TYR A 489 -64.50 40.08 -6.96
C TYR A 489 -64.84 40.94 -8.19
N PRO A 490 -65.27 42.21 -8.01
CA PRO A 490 -65.35 43.19 -9.10
C PRO A 490 -63.99 43.86 -9.35
N PRO A 491 -63.81 44.55 -10.49
CA PRO A 491 -62.49 44.99 -10.92
C PRO A 491 -62.11 46.37 -10.38
N TYR A 492 -60.80 46.52 -10.15
CA TYR A 492 -60.00 47.74 -10.30
C TYR A 492 -60.19 48.91 -9.31
N ARG A 493 -59.10 49.32 -8.64
CA ARG A 493 -58.36 50.60 -8.83
C ARG A 493 -57.48 50.94 -7.62
N SER A 494 -56.38 51.61 -7.93
CA SER A 494 -55.34 52.09 -7.02
C SER A 494 -55.66 53.45 -6.40
N ASP A 495 -55.66 53.56 -5.07
CA ASP A 495 -55.46 54.81 -4.30
C ASP A 495 -54.94 54.49 -2.87
N PRO A 496 -54.47 55.44 -2.01
CA PRO A 496 -53.17 55.29 -1.36
C PRO A 496 -53.25 54.96 0.15
N ARG A 497 -52.50 53.92 0.52
CA ARG A 497 -51.69 53.75 1.74
C ARG A 497 -52.27 54.20 3.10
N ASN A 498 -52.76 53.21 3.87
CA ASN A 498 -53.00 53.33 5.32
C ASN A 498 -51.85 52.71 6.12
N THR A 499 -51.39 53.39 7.17
CA THR A 499 -50.35 52.89 8.09
C THR A 499 -50.94 52.34 9.40
N ILE A 500 -50.44 51.19 9.89
CA ILE A 500 -50.83 50.58 11.19
C ILE A 500 -49.57 50.17 11.97
N THR A 501 -49.59 50.33 13.30
CA THR A 501 -48.43 50.11 14.21
C THR A 501 -48.74 49.07 15.31
N ILE A 502 -47.79 48.18 15.63
CA ILE A 502 -47.92 47.12 16.67
C ILE A 502 -46.58 46.89 17.42
N THR A 503 -46.61 46.60 18.74
CA THR A 503 -45.43 46.45 19.65
C THR A 503 -45.40 45.09 20.37
N ILE A 504 -44.21 44.46 20.55
CA ILE A 504 -44.00 43.16 21.26
C ILE A 504 -42.61 43.08 21.97
N ALA A 505 -42.50 42.46 23.16
CA ALA A 505 -41.25 42.30 23.96
C ALA A 505 -40.94 40.85 24.43
N GLY A 506 -39.65 40.47 24.59
CA GLY A 506 -39.22 39.20 25.25
C GLY A 506 -37.69 38.87 25.29
N THR A 507 -37.22 38.25 26.39
CA THR A 507 -35.80 37.97 26.78
C THR A 507 -35.35 36.49 26.59
N ILE A 508 -34.05 36.19 26.35
CA ILE A 508 -33.51 34.83 26.09
C ILE A 508 -32.36 34.44 27.06
N GLN A 509 -32.38 33.19 27.58
CA GLN A 509 -31.30 32.51 28.33
C GLN A 509 -30.65 31.36 27.52
N GLN A 510 -29.33 31.17 27.62
CA GLN A 510 -28.57 30.07 26.97
C GLN A 510 -28.04 29.04 27.99
N THR A 511 -28.03 27.75 27.61
CA THR A 511 -27.43 26.61 28.35
C THR A 511 -26.16 26.06 27.66
N LYS A 512 -25.10 25.76 28.44
CA LYS A 512 -23.84 25.10 28.00
C LYS A 512 -23.82 23.59 28.32
N SER A 513 -23.06 22.81 27.54
CA SER A 513 -22.80 21.37 27.72
C SER A 513 -21.64 21.09 28.70
N ASN A 514 -21.71 19.94 29.39
CA ASN A 514 -20.77 19.50 30.44
C ASN A 514 -19.68 18.56 29.88
N ASP A 515 -18.42 18.97 29.96
CA ASP A 515 -17.23 18.10 29.92
C ASP A 515 -16.31 18.52 31.10
N LYS A 516 -16.04 17.60 32.05
CA LYS A 516 -15.71 17.97 33.46
C LYS A 516 -14.27 17.78 33.97
N CYS A 517 -13.24 17.55 33.15
CA CYS A 517 -11.83 17.72 33.61
C CYS A 517 -11.00 18.63 32.65
N THR A 518 -11.56 19.74 32.12
CA THR A 518 -10.78 20.75 31.39
C THR A 518 -10.77 22.13 32.08
N LYS A 519 -9.58 22.45 32.61
CA LYS A 519 -9.01 23.78 32.96
C LYS A 519 -9.90 24.77 33.76
N SER A 520 -9.71 24.80 35.08
CA SER A 520 -9.73 26.06 35.84
C SER A 520 -8.34 26.35 36.40
N LYS A 521 -7.61 27.27 35.75
CA LYS A 521 -6.49 27.99 36.38
C LYS A 521 -7.10 29.26 36.99
N LYS A 522 -7.69 29.13 38.18
CA LYS A 522 -7.92 30.27 39.07
C LYS A 522 -7.28 29.90 40.39
N VAL A 523 -6.39 30.80 40.83
CA VAL A 523 -5.78 30.78 42.16
C VAL A 523 -6.94 30.75 43.15
N MET A 524 -7.10 29.65 43.88
CA MET A 524 -7.99 29.53 45.03
C MET A 524 -7.17 29.04 46.21
N ASP A 525 -7.49 29.61 47.38
CA ASP A 525 -6.90 29.31 48.69
C ASP A 525 -6.76 27.81 48.96
N GLU A 526 -5.68 27.44 49.64
CA GLU A 526 -5.20 26.07 49.83
C GLU A 526 -6.09 25.18 50.72
N ASP A 527 -7.22 25.67 51.25
CA ASP A 527 -7.92 25.02 52.37
C ASP A 527 -9.18 24.19 52.03
N ALA A 528 -9.52 23.96 50.76
CA ALA A 528 -10.63 23.04 50.43
C ALA A 528 -10.54 22.38 49.04
N ILE A 529 -9.67 21.39 48.90
CA ILE A 529 -9.63 20.55 47.69
C ILE A 529 -10.74 19.49 47.79
N GLY A 530 -11.76 19.58 46.94
CA GLY A 530 -12.87 18.63 46.90
C GLY A 530 -12.49 17.24 46.35
N PRO A 531 -13.27 16.18 46.65
CA PRO A 531 -12.95 14.79 46.27
C PRO A 531 -12.77 14.57 44.76
N GLU A 532 -13.49 15.31 43.91
CA GLU A 532 -13.33 15.21 42.45
C GLU A 532 -11.99 15.76 41.96
N GLU A 533 -11.46 16.80 42.61
CA GLU A 533 -10.14 17.35 42.24
C GLU A 533 -9.02 16.44 42.71
N ILE A 534 -9.17 15.81 43.89
CA ILE A 534 -8.30 14.72 44.35
C ILE A 534 -8.29 13.60 43.31
N ARG A 535 -9.47 13.17 42.81
CA ARG A 535 -9.57 12.13 41.78
C ARG A 535 -8.96 12.53 40.42
N CYS A 536 -9.18 13.76 39.91
CA CYS A 536 -8.50 14.20 38.66
C CYS A 536 -6.97 14.33 38.92
N ARG A 537 -6.50 14.67 40.14
CA ARG A 537 -5.06 14.73 40.50
C ARG A 537 -4.44 13.33 40.56
N GLU A 538 -5.10 12.37 41.18
CA GLU A 538 -4.68 10.96 41.26
C GLU A 538 -4.61 10.33 39.86
N GLU A 539 -5.61 10.54 39.00
CA GLU A 539 -5.57 10.00 37.63
C GLU A 539 -4.47 10.64 36.78
N ARG A 540 -4.18 11.94 36.98
CA ARG A 540 -3.03 12.59 36.33
C ARG A 540 -1.70 12.06 36.87
N ALA A 541 -1.59 11.79 38.17
CA ALA A 541 -0.43 11.18 38.78
C ALA A 541 -0.23 9.76 38.23
N ARG A 542 -1.29 8.94 38.18
CA ARG A 542 -1.29 7.59 37.61
C ARG A 542 -0.83 7.57 36.15
N ARG A 543 -1.32 8.48 35.32
CA ARG A 543 -0.89 8.60 33.91
C ARG A 543 0.57 9.04 33.77
N ARG A 544 1.05 9.93 34.63
CA ARG A 544 2.49 10.32 34.65
C ARG A 544 3.35 9.15 35.09
N ASP A 545 2.92 8.41 36.10
CA ASP A 545 3.63 7.26 36.63
C ASP A 545 3.66 6.10 35.63
N GLU A 546 2.56 5.88 34.90
CA GLU A 546 2.50 4.92 33.79
C GLU A 546 3.44 5.33 32.63
N LYS A 547 3.46 6.61 32.24
CA LYS A 547 4.39 7.13 31.22
C LYS A 547 5.85 7.03 31.68
N PHE A 548 6.12 7.24 32.98
CA PHE A 548 7.44 7.09 33.56
C PHE A 548 7.89 5.63 33.62
N ARG A 549 7.01 4.70 34.04
CA ARG A 549 7.25 3.25 33.99
C ARG A 549 7.52 2.75 32.57
N ARG A 550 6.78 3.20 31.57
CA ARG A 550 7.04 2.85 30.17
C ARG A 550 8.44 3.30 29.74
N ARG A 551 8.83 4.54 30.05
CA ARG A 551 10.19 5.04 29.75
C ARG A 551 11.29 4.29 30.49
N GLN A 552 11.09 3.96 31.77
CA GLN A 552 12.04 3.16 32.54
C GLN A 552 12.16 1.73 31.98
N ASN A 553 11.04 1.11 31.60
CA ASN A 553 11.05 -0.21 30.97
C ASN A 553 11.72 -0.20 29.60
N THR A 554 11.46 0.81 28.75
CA THR A 554 12.17 0.95 27.47
C THR A 554 13.67 1.15 27.69
N ARG A 555 14.07 2.00 28.64
CA ARG A 555 15.49 2.21 28.95
C ARG A 555 16.16 0.96 29.49
N ARG A 556 15.49 0.23 30.39
CA ARG A 556 15.98 -1.04 30.93
C ARG A 556 16.11 -2.10 29.84
N TRP A 557 15.12 -2.21 28.95
CA TRP A 557 15.14 -3.09 27.79
C TRP A 557 16.29 -2.73 26.84
N VAL A 558 16.53 -1.45 26.57
CA VAL A 558 17.68 -0.96 25.80
C VAL A 558 18.99 -1.32 26.50
N GLU A 559 19.13 -1.10 27.80
CA GLU A 559 20.34 -1.45 28.57
C GLU A 559 20.60 -2.97 28.61
N GLU A 560 19.54 -3.78 28.70
CA GLU A 560 19.61 -5.26 28.66
C GLU A 560 19.98 -5.78 27.26
N ASN A 561 19.47 -5.17 26.18
CA ASN A 561 19.82 -5.54 24.80
C ASN A 561 21.20 -5.03 24.37
N ILE A 562 21.64 -3.85 24.83
CA ILE A 562 23.01 -3.36 24.64
C ILE A 562 24.01 -4.33 25.28
N HIS A 563 23.66 -4.92 26.43
CA HIS A 563 24.50 -5.90 27.10
C HIS A 563 24.68 -7.20 26.31
N GLN A 564 23.71 -7.54 25.47
CA GLN A 564 23.63 -8.78 24.73
C GLN A 564 24.60 -8.75 23.53
N ASP A 565 24.48 -7.75 22.66
CA ASP A 565 25.34 -7.61 21.48
C ASP A 565 26.79 -7.28 21.84
N ARG A 566 27.02 -6.71 23.04
CA ARG A 566 28.36 -6.52 23.60
C ARG A 566 29.16 -7.82 23.64
N ASN A 567 28.54 -8.98 23.90
CA ASN A 567 29.26 -10.25 23.95
C ASN A 567 29.81 -10.67 22.58
N LYS A 568 29.07 -10.39 21.49
CA LYS A 568 29.54 -10.62 20.12
C LYS A 568 30.69 -9.66 19.77
N SER A 569 30.53 -8.38 20.09
CA SER A 569 31.59 -7.38 19.90
C SER A 569 32.85 -7.73 20.68
N LEU A 570 32.72 -8.23 21.91
CA LEU A 570 33.84 -8.72 22.71
C LEU A 570 34.50 -9.97 22.09
N ALA A 571 33.73 -10.92 21.57
CA ALA A 571 34.28 -12.08 20.87
C ALA A 571 35.10 -11.65 19.63
N LEU A 572 34.59 -10.70 18.85
CA LEU A 572 35.31 -10.11 17.71
C LEU A 572 36.59 -9.40 18.14
N GLN A 573 36.53 -8.56 19.17
CA GLN A 573 37.70 -7.86 19.73
C GLN A 573 38.75 -8.83 20.26
N ASN A 574 38.34 -9.90 20.93
CA ASN A 574 39.24 -10.91 21.47
C ASN A 574 39.91 -11.77 20.38
N ALA A 575 39.16 -12.11 19.33
CA ALA A 575 39.68 -12.87 18.20
C ALA A 575 40.58 -12.02 17.29
N SER A 576 40.34 -10.71 17.23
CA SER A 576 41.01 -9.82 16.30
C SER A 576 42.40 -9.39 16.77
N PRO A 577 43.43 -9.46 15.90
CA PRO A 577 44.71 -8.82 16.17
C PRO A 577 44.66 -7.29 15.98
N HIS A 578 43.57 -6.76 15.42
CA HIS A 578 43.38 -5.33 15.21
C HIS A 578 42.81 -4.66 16.45
N LYS A 579 43.11 -3.37 16.62
CA LYS A 579 42.32 -2.51 17.49
C LYS A 579 40.97 -2.27 16.84
N LEU A 580 39.95 -3.00 17.29
CA LEU A 580 38.60 -2.90 16.76
C LEU A 580 37.74 -1.95 17.58
N TRP A 581 37.19 -0.95 16.89
CA TRP A 581 36.05 -0.16 17.34
C TRP A 581 34.78 -0.83 16.83
N VAL A 582 33.80 -1.02 17.70
CA VAL A 582 32.55 -1.68 17.33
C VAL A 582 31.40 -0.83 17.85
N ALA A 583 30.50 -0.45 16.96
CA ALA A 583 29.23 0.18 17.29
C ALA A 583 28.08 -0.67 16.74
N LEU A 584 26.93 -0.54 17.38
CA LEU A 584 25.66 -1.06 16.88
C LEU A 584 24.87 0.13 16.40
N THR A 585 24.29 0.01 15.21
CA THR A 585 23.35 1.02 14.74
C THR A 585 22.07 0.92 15.58
N THR A 586 21.57 2.07 16.02
CA THR A 586 20.38 2.15 16.89
C THR A 586 19.39 3.17 16.32
N ASN A 587 18.32 3.46 17.07
CA ASN A 587 17.31 4.49 16.74
C ASN A 587 16.45 4.21 15.50
N TYR A 588 16.33 2.95 15.10
CA TYR A 588 15.35 2.55 14.09
C TYR A 588 13.92 2.68 14.62
N THR A 589 13.01 3.19 13.78
CA THR A 589 11.57 3.18 14.06
C THR A 589 11.10 1.74 14.27
N ASP A 590 10.35 1.53 15.35
CA ASP A 590 9.88 0.20 15.80
C ASP A 590 10.99 -0.85 16.02
N ASN A 591 12.25 -0.42 16.17
CA ASN A 591 13.43 -1.30 16.21
C ASN A 591 13.55 -2.19 14.96
N LEU A 592 13.05 -1.72 13.81
CA LEU A 592 13.12 -2.43 12.53
C LEU A 592 14.04 -1.65 11.58
N VAL A 593 15.16 -2.28 11.23
CA VAL A 593 16.06 -1.74 10.21
C VAL A 593 15.25 -1.48 8.94
N ASN A 594 15.40 -0.29 8.37
CA ASN A 594 14.77 0.09 7.13
C ASN A 594 15.73 0.94 6.29
N PRO A 595 15.56 0.97 4.96
CA PRO A 595 16.47 1.69 4.06
C PRO A 595 16.57 3.20 4.32
N ILE A 596 15.53 3.83 4.89
CA ILE A 596 15.46 5.29 5.05
C ILE A 596 16.31 5.76 6.23
N GLU A 597 16.36 4.95 7.30
CA GLU A 597 17.08 5.31 8.54
C GLU A 597 18.47 4.68 8.60
N LEU A 598 18.78 3.70 7.75
CA LEU A 598 20.03 2.95 7.80
C LEU A 598 21.27 3.84 7.57
N ASP A 599 21.20 4.79 6.65
CA ASP A 599 22.32 5.71 6.37
C ASP A 599 22.62 6.61 7.58
N PHE A 600 21.58 7.24 8.13
CA PHE A 600 21.70 8.09 9.32
C PHE A 600 22.21 7.29 10.52
N ALA A 601 21.68 6.08 10.74
CA ALA A 601 22.11 5.24 11.85
C ALA A 601 23.58 4.80 11.73
N ILE A 602 24.09 4.60 10.51
CA ILE A 602 25.51 4.31 10.25
C ILE A 602 26.36 5.55 10.49
N ASP A 603 25.94 6.72 9.99
CA ASP A 603 26.66 7.97 10.14
C ASP A 603 26.74 8.39 11.62
N ASP A 604 25.62 8.33 12.34
CA ASP A 604 25.55 8.60 13.79
C ASP A 604 26.50 7.67 14.57
N ALA A 605 26.49 6.37 14.27
CA ALA A 605 27.38 5.41 14.92
C ALA A 605 28.86 5.69 14.62
N LYS A 606 29.20 6.11 13.40
CA LYS A 606 30.55 6.52 13.03
C LYS A 606 30.98 7.78 13.79
N GLU A 607 30.12 8.80 13.86
CA GLU A 607 30.38 10.04 14.58
C GLU A 607 30.60 9.77 16.08
N GLU A 608 29.75 8.98 16.72
CA GLU A 608 29.91 8.59 18.12
C GLU A 608 31.24 7.86 18.39
N LEU A 609 31.66 6.95 17.50
CA LEU A 609 32.95 6.29 17.63
C LEU A 609 34.12 7.27 17.47
N ILE A 610 34.03 8.23 16.54
CA ILE A 610 35.05 9.26 16.33
C ILE A 610 35.16 10.15 17.57
N GLU A 611 34.03 10.58 18.14
CA GLU A 611 33.98 11.34 19.39
C GLU A 611 34.57 10.55 20.57
N ALA A 612 34.41 9.23 20.58
CA ALA A 612 35.02 8.32 21.54
C ALA A 612 36.53 8.08 21.30
N GLY A 613 37.12 8.64 20.24
CA GLY A 613 38.55 8.60 19.94
C GLY A 613 38.97 7.68 18.80
N MET A 614 38.02 7.13 18.04
CA MET A 614 38.33 6.42 16.79
C MET A 614 38.88 7.42 15.75
N PRO A 615 40.03 7.16 15.11
CA PRO A 615 40.50 8.01 14.02
C PRO A 615 39.50 8.04 12.86
N ALA A 616 39.24 9.23 12.29
CA ALA A 616 38.34 9.37 11.14
C ALA A 616 38.81 8.63 9.87
N SER A 617 40.11 8.29 9.79
CA SER A 617 40.70 7.50 8.71
C SER A 617 40.65 5.98 8.96
N THR A 618 39.87 5.51 9.93
CA THR A 618 39.77 4.08 10.25
C THR A 618 38.97 3.36 9.17
N GLU A 619 39.49 2.24 8.66
CA GLU A 619 38.79 1.38 7.70
C GLU A 619 37.49 0.83 8.31
N VAL A 620 36.39 0.92 7.55
CA VAL A 620 35.05 0.58 8.04
C VAL A 620 34.59 -0.75 7.44
N PHE A 621 34.18 -1.67 8.31
CA PHE A 621 33.43 -2.86 7.93
C PHE A 621 31.99 -2.71 8.39
N LEU A 622 31.04 -3.05 7.53
CA LEU A 622 29.62 -3.02 7.87
C LEU A 622 29.09 -4.45 7.94
N ALA A 623 28.32 -4.75 8.98
CA ALA A 623 27.75 -6.07 9.18
C ALA A 623 26.22 -6.00 9.35
N GLY A 624 25.51 -6.88 8.65
CA GLY A 624 24.05 -6.95 8.69
C GLY A 624 23.59 -8.38 8.97
N HIS A 625 22.62 -8.53 9.88
CA HIS A 625 22.01 -9.81 10.20
C HIS A 625 20.61 -9.93 9.56
N SER A 626 20.32 -11.07 8.94
CA SER A 626 18.99 -11.37 8.38
C SER A 626 18.49 -10.24 7.46
N LEU A 627 17.29 -9.69 7.68
CA LEU A 627 16.75 -8.55 6.94
C LEU A 627 17.68 -7.31 6.95
N GLY A 628 18.42 -7.09 8.04
CA GLY A 628 19.43 -6.02 8.10
C GLY A 628 20.57 -6.23 7.10
N GLY A 629 20.93 -7.49 6.81
CA GLY A 629 21.87 -7.83 5.74
C GLY A 629 21.32 -7.46 4.36
N VAL A 630 20.03 -7.71 4.10
CA VAL A 630 19.38 -7.34 2.84
C VAL A 630 19.45 -5.83 2.59
N PHE A 631 19.08 -5.01 3.57
CA PHE A 631 19.15 -3.56 3.44
C PHE A 631 20.59 -3.03 3.40
N LEU A 632 21.50 -3.66 4.13
CA LEU A 632 22.91 -3.29 4.10
C LEU A 632 23.52 -3.47 2.71
N LYS A 633 23.17 -4.52 1.97
CA LYS A 633 23.62 -4.70 0.58
C LYS A 633 23.24 -3.50 -0.28
N MET A 634 22.00 -3.02 -0.16
CA MET A 634 21.50 -1.88 -0.93
C MET A 634 22.29 -0.60 -0.60
N PHE A 635 22.57 -0.39 0.70
CA PHE A 635 23.37 0.74 1.17
C PHE A 635 24.82 0.67 0.63
N VAL A 636 25.51 -0.45 0.83
CA VAL A 636 26.92 -0.62 0.42
C VAL A 636 27.07 -0.54 -1.10
N HIS A 637 26.07 -1.00 -1.86
CA HIS A 637 26.08 -0.84 -3.32
C HIS A 637 26.04 0.63 -3.74
N ALA A 638 25.36 1.49 -2.97
CA ALA A 638 25.28 2.93 -3.23
C ALA A 638 26.48 3.72 -2.67
N ASP A 639 27.14 3.23 -1.61
CA ASP A 639 28.29 3.87 -0.97
C ASP A 639 29.50 2.91 -0.86
N THR A 640 30.15 2.68 -2.00
CA THR A 640 31.28 1.75 -2.11
C THR A 640 32.57 2.34 -1.56
N ALA A 641 32.72 3.66 -1.56
CA ALA A 641 33.99 4.33 -1.21
C ALA A 641 34.25 4.35 0.30
N SER A 642 33.20 4.30 1.12
CA SER A 642 33.33 4.39 2.58
C SER A 642 33.40 3.04 3.30
N THR A 643 33.39 1.92 2.56
CA THR A 643 33.27 0.56 3.12
C THR A 643 34.40 -0.34 2.63
N ALA A 644 35.29 -0.75 3.53
CA ALA A 644 36.39 -1.68 3.24
C ALA A 644 35.91 -3.12 3.02
N GLY A 645 34.83 -3.52 3.69
CA GLY A 645 34.24 -4.84 3.55
C GLY A 645 32.84 -4.94 4.16
N MET A 646 32.05 -5.88 3.66
CA MET A 646 30.70 -6.17 4.16
C MET A 646 30.63 -7.58 4.77
N ILE A 647 29.83 -7.76 5.81
CA ILE A 647 29.61 -9.06 6.46
C ILE A 647 28.11 -9.34 6.56
N LEU A 648 27.66 -10.42 5.95
CA LEU A 648 26.28 -10.88 5.96
C LEU A 648 26.13 -12.06 6.92
N TYR A 649 25.47 -11.84 8.06
CA TYR A 649 25.16 -12.87 9.05
C TYR A 649 23.76 -13.42 8.81
N GLY A 650 23.61 -14.73 8.57
CA GLY A 650 22.30 -15.33 8.28
C GLY A 650 21.58 -14.63 7.12
N ALA A 651 22.34 -14.08 6.18
CA ALA A 651 21.89 -13.31 5.02
C ALA A 651 22.81 -13.64 3.83
N TYR A 652 22.40 -13.28 2.61
CA TYR A 652 23.05 -13.74 1.37
C TYR A 652 22.87 -12.72 0.22
N PHE A 653 23.60 -12.93 -0.87
CA PHE A 653 23.39 -12.19 -2.12
C PHE A 653 22.18 -12.72 -2.86
N SER A 654 21.39 -11.81 -3.44
CA SER A 654 20.32 -12.25 -4.33
C SER A 654 20.96 -12.89 -5.56
N ARG A 655 20.25 -13.82 -6.20
CA ARG A 655 20.81 -14.59 -7.34
C ARG A 655 21.46 -13.67 -8.39
N GLY A 656 22.71 -13.97 -8.75
CA GLY A 656 23.49 -13.23 -9.75
C GLY A 656 24.15 -11.92 -9.27
N GLU A 657 23.91 -11.47 -8.03
CA GLU A 657 24.52 -10.22 -7.53
C GLU A 657 26.02 -10.36 -7.23
N LEU A 658 26.46 -11.53 -6.74
CA LEU A 658 27.80 -11.74 -6.17
C LEU A 658 28.93 -11.24 -7.09
N ALA A 659 28.91 -11.65 -8.37
CA ALA A 659 29.99 -11.33 -9.31
C ALA A 659 30.14 -9.83 -9.60
N SER A 660 29.04 -9.08 -9.46
CA SER A 660 28.99 -7.64 -9.72
C SER A 660 29.21 -6.79 -8.47
N PHE A 661 29.26 -7.40 -7.29
CA PHE A 661 29.24 -6.64 -6.05
C PHE A 661 30.58 -5.92 -5.82
N PRO A 662 30.57 -4.60 -5.58
CA PRO A 662 31.78 -3.78 -5.64
C PRO A 662 32.74 -4.00 -4.46
N VAL A 663 32.24 -4.42 -3.31
CA VAL A 663 32.97 -4.47 -2.04
C VAL A 663 33.22 -5.93 -1.63
N PRO A 664 34.42 -6.30 -1.12
CA PRO A 664 34.66 -7.62 -0.54
C PRO A 664 33.58 -7.96 0.50
N THR A 665 33.02 -9.16 0.44
CA THR A 665 31.88 -9.53 1.29
C THR A 665 32.02 -10.94 1.85
N LEU A 666 31.99 -11.06 3.17
CA LEU A 666 31.80 -12.34 3.85
C LEU A 666 30.32 -12.66 3.95
N THR A 667 29.91 -13.79 3.37
CA THR A 667 28.59 -14.37 3.60
C THR A 667 28.72 -15.52 4.59
N LEU A 668 28.02 -15.45 5.73
CA LEU A 668 28.18 -16.40 6.81
C LEU A 668 26.82 -16.90 7.28
N SER A 669 26.62 -18.21 7.21
CA SER A 669 25.40 -18.90 7.67
C SER A 669 25.74 -20.14 8.47
N GLY A 670 24.76 -20.67 9.19
CA GLY A 670 24.87 -21.95 9.91
C GLY A 670 24.36 -23.11 9.08
N ASP A 671 24.87 -24.33 9.28
CA ASP A 671 24.29 -25.53 8.66
C ASP A 671 22.95 -25.95 9.31
N LEU A 672 22.64 -25.40 10.48
CA LEU A 672 21.36 -25.51 11.18
C LEU A 672 20.58 -24.18 11.16
N ASP A 673 20.92 -23.25 10.26
CA ASP A 673 20.12 -22.05 10.08
C ASP A 673 18.81 -22.40 9.36
N GLY A 674 17.71 -22.47 10.12
CA GLY A 674 16.40 -22.82 9.60
C GLY A 674 15.71 -21.68 8.84
N MET A 675 16.20 -20.45 8.96
CA MET A 675 15.63 -19.28 8.29
C MET A 675 16.36 -18.98 6.98
N ASN A 676 17.69 -18.96 7.03
CA ASN A 676 18.59 -18.90 5.90
C ASN A 676 19.07 -20.31 5.54
N ARG A 677 18.15 -21.05 4.92
CA ARG A 677 18.29 -22.47 4.64
C ARG A 677 19.62 -22.82 3.99
N ILE A 678 20.20 -23.93 4.44
CA ILE A 678 21.45 -24.46 3.86
C ILE A 678 21.35 -24.73 2.34
N THR A 679 20.15 -25.03 1.85
CA THR A 679 19.88 -25.19 0.41
C THR A 679 19.99 -23.88 -0.36
N ARG A 680 19.47 -22.77 0.16
CA ARG A 680 19.68 -21.42 -0.42
C ARG A 680 21.15 -21.02 -0.38
N MET A 681 21.84 -21.41 0.69
CA MET A 681 23.28 -21.20 0.81
C MET A 681 24.10 -22.06 -0.16
N ALA A 682 23.62 -23.26 -0.52
CA ALA A 682 24.25 -24.06 -1.58
C ALA A 682 24.19 -23.33 -2.93
N ILE A 683 23.09 -22.64 -3.24
CA ILE A 683 22.99 -21.80 -4.45
C ILE A 683 24.00 -20.65 -4.40
N GLN A 684 24.12 -19.95 -3.27
CA GLN A 684 25.14 -18.92 -3.08
C GLN A 684 26.56 -19.45 -3.28
N PHE A 685 26.85 -20.64 -2.74
CA PHE A 685 28.15 -21.28 -2.87
C PHE A 685 28.44 -21.71 -4.30
N ARG A 686 27.43 -22.19 -5.06
CA ARG A 686 27.56 -22.47 -6.48
C ARG A 686 27.94 -21.22 -7.28
N GLU A 687 27.35 -20.07 -6.98
CA GLU A 687 27.74 -18.79 -7.61
C GLU A 687 29.20 -18.42 -7.29
N LEU A 688 29.65 -18.65 -6.05
CA LEU A 688 31.05 -18.46 -5.68
C LEU A 688 31.97 -19.41 -6.48
N MET A 689 31.62 -20.69 -6.61
CA MET A 689 32.40 -21.65 -7.40
C MET A 689 32.51 -21.22 -8.88
N SER A 690 31.41 -20.76 -9.47
CA SER A 690 31.40 -20.19 -10.83
C SER A 690 32.30 -18.96 -10.90
N TYR A 691 32.20 -18.02 -9.95
CA TYR A 691 33.04 -16.83 -9.92
C TYR A 691 34.54 -17.15 -9.84
N VAL A 692 34.93 -18.11 -8.99
CA VAL A 692 36.33 -18.56 -8.84
C VAL A 692 36.83 -19.20 -10.13
N THR A 693 35.99 -20.03 -10.75
CA THR A 693 36.32 -20.72 -12.02
C THR A 693 36.47 -19.72 -13.17
N ASP A 694 35.51 -18.82 -13.34
CA ASP A 694 35.43 -17.89 -14.48
C ASP A 694 36.54 -16.83 -14.44
N ASN A 695 36.94 -16.37 -13.25
CA ASN A 695 37.99 -15.37 -13.09
C ASN A 695 39.39 -15.97 -12.97
N ASN A 696 39.51 -17.31 -12.94
CA ASN A 696 40.77 -18.04 -12.75
C ASN A 696 41.63 -17.45 -11.62
N SER A 697 40.99 -17.07 -10.52
CA SER A 697 41.65 -16.41 -9.40
C SER A 697 41.13 -16.93 -8.07
N ASP A 698 42.08 -17.38 -7.23
CA ASP A 698 41.80 -17.69 -5.82
C ASP A 698 41.27 -16.45 -5.08
N ASP A 699 41.46 -15.25 -5.64
CA ASP A 699 40.91 -13.99 -5.14
C ASP A 699 39.41 -14.09 -4.88
N GLY A 700 38.65 -14.82 -5.70
CA GLY A 700 37.21 -15.02 -5.46
C GLY A 700 36.89 -15.66 -4.10
N THR A 701 37.68 -16.67 -3.70
CA THR A 701 37.49 -17.37 -2.41
C THR A 701 37.73 -16.47 -1.20
N PHE A 702 38.52 -15.40 -1.39
CA PHE A 702 38.92 -14.47 -0.34
C PHE A 702 38.16 -13.15 -0.38
N ARG A 703 37.69 -12.74 -1.57
CA ARG A 703 36.90 -11.55 -1.79
C ARG A 703 35.44 -11.77 -1.43
N PHE A 704 34.87 -12.93 -1.79
CA PHE A 704 33.47 -13.28 -1.52
C PHE A 704 33.33 -14.59 -0.74
N PRO A 705 34.05 -14.79 0.38
CA PRO A 705 33.97 -16.04 1.11
C PRO A 705 32.53 -16.29 1.54
N THR A 706 31.98 -17.43 1.10
CA THR A 706 30.74 -17.99 1.63
C THR A 706 31.14 -19.06 2.63
N VAL A 707 30.75 -18.90 3.90
CA VAL A 707 31.15 -19.76 5.01
C VAL A 707 29.90 -20.36 5.66
N ILE A 708 29.85 -21.69 5.73
CA ILE A 708 28.77 -22.42 6.42
C ILE A 708 29.34 -23.04 7.69
N LEU A 709 28.89 -22.56 8.84
CA LEU A 709 29.38 -23.01 10.13
C LEU A 709 28.55 -24.18 10.64
N ARG A 710 29.24 -25.25 11.04
CA ARG A 710 28.60 -26.43 11.61
C ARG A 710 27.96 -26.12 12.96
N GLY A 711 26.82 -26.74 13.24
CA GLY A 711 26.15 -26.75 14.53
C GLY A 711 25.55 -25.41 14.94
N ILE A 712 25.56 -24.43 14.03
CA ILE A 712 25.11 -23.06 14.27
C ILE A 712 23.76 -22.85 13.58
N ASN A 713 22.85 -22.16 14.27
CA ASN A 713 21.53 -21.80 13.76
C ASN A 713 21.36 -20.28 13.54
N HIS A 714 20.19 -19.84 13.09
CA HIS A 714 19.91 -18.42 12.85
C HIS A 714 19.97 -17.60 14.16
N GLY A 715 19.40 -18.17 15.22
CA GLY A 715 19.32 -17.59 16.57
C GLY A 715 20.66 -17.12 17.16
N GLN A 716 21.76 -17.74 16.74
CA GLN A 716 23.08 -17.52 17.33
C GLN A 716 23.84 -16.29 16.80
N TYR A 717 23.32 -15.63 15.76
CA TYR A 717 23.89 -14.37 15.27
C TYR A 717 23.56 -13.17 16.14
N PHE A 718 22.51 -13.30 16.96
CA PHE A 718 22.09 -12.31 17.94
C PHE A 718 22.10 -12.92 19.35
N THR A 719 21.67 -12.11 20.31
CA THR A 719 21.62 -12.44 21.73
C THR A 719 20.29 -11.97 22.29
N GLY A 720 19.85 -12.59 23.37
CA GLY A 720 18.55 -12.28 23.98
C GLY A 720 17.48 -13.34 23.72
N ASP A 721 16.24 -12.96 23.99
CA ASP A 721 15.09 -13.82 23.77
C ASP A 721 14.87 -14.00 22.26
N VAL A 722 14.83 -15.26 21.82
CA VAL A 722 14.56 -15.59 20.42
C VAL A 722 13.10 -15.27 20.12
N PRO A 723 12.78 -14.41 19.12
CA PRO A 723 11.42 -14.16 18.66
C PRO A 723 10.65 -15.45 18.35
N SER A 724 9.34 -15.49 18.63
CA SER A 724 8.52 -16.71 18.46
C SER A 724 8.57 -17.28 17.03
N ASN A 725 8.57 -16.41 16.02
CA ASN A 725 8.70 -16.83 14.63
C ASN A 725 10.05 -17.52 14.35
N LEU A 726 11.13 -17.14 15.05
CA LEU A 726 12.41 -17.82 14.98
C LEU A 726 12.39 -19.13 15.77
N GLN A 727 11.74 -19.17 16.94
CA GLN A 727 11.59 -20.41 17.72
C GLN A 727 10.87 -21.51 16.92
N GLU A 728 9.86 -21.14 16.12
CA GLU A 728 9.06 -22.08 15.32
C GLU A 728 9.75 -22.56 14.04
N ASN A 729 10.61 -21.73 13.44
CA ASN A 729 11.13 -21.96 12.09
C ASN A 729 12.65 -22.22 12.02
N ASP A 730 13.38 -21.91 13.09
CA ASP A 730 14.82 -22.21 13.19
C ASP A 730 15.05 -23.65 13.70
N ILE A 731 16.26 -24.16 13.50
CA ILE A 731 16.64 -25.50 13.96
C ILE A 731 17.41 -25.34 15.28
N ALA A 732 17.24 -26.29 16.21
CA ALA A 732 17.97 -26.26 17.48
C ALA A 732 19.49 -26.31 17.23
N PRO A 733 20.30 -25.44 17.87
CA PRO A 733 21.74 -25.42 17.66
C PRO A 733 22.45 -26.54 18.43
N GLU A 734 23.63 -26.92 17.97
CA GLU A 734 24.49 -27.90 18.67
C GLU A 734 25.45 -27.22 19.67
N PHE A 735 25.75 -25.95 19.44
CA PHE A 735 26.61 -25.15 20.31
C PHE A 735 25.79 -24.25 21.22
N ASP A 736 26.36 -23.87 22.37
CA ASP A 736 25.79 -22.77 23.15
C ASP A 736 26.10 -21.42 22.47
N GLY A 737 25.36 -20.38 22.86
CA GLY A 737 25.54 -19.04 22.29
C GLY A 737 26.98 -18.50 22.38
N PRO A 738 27.66 -18.57 23.54
CA PRO A 738 29.05 -18.11 23.67
C PRO A 738 30.02 -18.82 22.72
N THR A 739 29.95 -20.15 22.63
CA THR A 739 30.80 -20.95 21.74
C THR A 739 30.54 -20.60 20.27
N ALA A 740 29.26 -20.51 19.88
CA ALA A 740 28.89 -20.15 18.53
C ALA A 740 29.43 -18.76 18.13
N ARG A 741 29.29 -17.77 19.02
CA ARG A 741 29.82 -16.41 18.78
C ARG A 741 31.34 -16.38 18.63
N GLN A 742 32.07 -17.21 19.36
CA GLN A 742 33.52 -17.34 19.17
C GLN A 742 33.86 -17.88 17.78
N ILE A 743 33.17 -18.91 17.30
CA ILE A 743 33.37 -19.48 15.95
C ILE A 743 33.02 -18.44 14.86
N ILE A 744 31.90 -17.73 15.02
CA ILE A 744 31.47 -16.64 14.12
C ILE A 744 32.52 -15.53 14.09
N ALA A 745 33.07 -15.16 15.26
CA ALA A 745 34.10 -14.13 15.37
C ALA A 745 35.39 -14.54 14.65
N GLU A 746 35.84 -15.79 14.79
CA GLU A 746 37.03 -16.30 14.11
C GLU A 746 36.92 -16.22 12.58
N ALA A 747 35.77 -16.63 12.02
CA ALA A 747 35.53 -16.52 10.58
C ALA A 747 35.48 -15.05 10.11
N THR A 748 34.82 -14.19 10.89
CA THR A 748 34.74 -12.75 10.61
C THR A 748 36.12 -12.10 10.61
N VAL A 749 36.93 -12.37 11.63
CA VAL A 749 38.28 -11.81 11.75
C VAL A 749 39.22 -12.31 10.67
N ALA A 750 39.15 -13.58 10.28
CA ALA A 750 39.94 -14.10 9.17
C ALA A 750 39.65 -13.35 7.87
N PHE A 751 38.38 -13.07 7.58
CA PHE A 751 37.98 -12.22 6.46
C PHE A 751 38.55 -10.80 6.58
N MET A 752 38.36 -10.12 7.72
CA MET A 752 38.87 -8.76 7.91
C MET A 752 40.39 -8.67 7.72
N ILE A 753 41.14 -9.62 8.28
CA ILE A 753 42.59 -9.72 8.14
C ILE A 753 42.98 -9.85 6.66
N LYS A 754 42.27 -10.70 5.92
CA LYS A 754 42.53 -10.95 4.50
C LYS A 754 42.24 -9.71 3.66
N THR A 755 41.13 -9.02 3.93
CA THR A 755 40.72 -7.80 3.22
C THR A 755 41.67 -6.63 3.47
N LEU A 756 42.14 -6.45 4.71
CA LEU A 756 43.01 -5.31 5.07
C LEU A 756 44.50 -5.50 4.68
N GLY A 757 44.95 -6.72 4.37
CA GLY A 757 46.34 -6.97 3.98
C GLY A 757 47.36 -6.73 5.11
N VAL A 758 47.17 -7.39 6.26
CA VAL A 758 48.02 -7.23 7.47
C VAL A 758 49.42 -7.88 7.31
N PRO A 759 50.37 -7.70 8.27
CA PRO A 759 51.69 -8.35 8.22
C PRO A 759 51.63 -9.87 7.95
N GLN A 760 52.58 -10.35 7.13
CA GLN A 760 52.55 -11.63 6.43
C GLN A 760 52.17 -12.87 7.27
N SER A 761 52.59 -12.94 8.53
CA SER A 761 52.34 -14.12 9.38
C SER A 761 50.86 -14.34 9.68
N ARG A 762 50.12 -13.27 10.03
CA ARG A 762 48.67 -13.35 10.31
C ARG A 762 47.85 -13.49 9.03
N LEU A 763 48.34 -12.94 7.93
CA LEU A 763 47.71 -13.07 6.62
C LEU A 763 47.70 -14.53 6.14
N SER A 764 48.78 -15.27 6.39
CA SER A 764 48.87 -16.71 6.09
C SER A 764 47.82 -17.51 6.86
N ASP A 765 47.71 -17.30 8.19
CA ASP A 765 46.74 -18.01 9.03
C ASP A 765 45.29 -17.73 8.59
N ALA A 766 44.96 -16.46 8.33
CA ALA A 766 43.64 -16.06 7.86
C ALA A 766 43.32 -16.66 6.47
N THR A 767 44.29 -16.64 5.55
CA THR A 767 44.14 -17.25 4.22
C THR A 767 43.90 -18.75 4.33
N ASN A 768 44.70 -19.46 5.12
CA ASN A 768 44.54 -20.89 5.35
C ASN A 768 43.18 -21.22 5.95
N LYS A 769 42.70 -20.39 6.89
CA LYS A 769 41.39 -20.57 7.52
C LYS A 769 40.24 -20.38 6.53
N LEU A 770 40.30 -19.37 5.67
CA LEU A 770 39.27 -19.15 4.63
C LEU A 770 39.31 -20.25 3.55
N SER A 771 40.50 -20.70 3.13
CA SER A 771 40.65 -21.84 2.24
C SER A 771 40.06 -23.12 2.84
N GLN A 772 40.28 -23.35 4.15
CA GLN A 772 39.67 -24.47 4.86
C GLN A 772 38.14 -24.39 4.81
N TYR A 773 37.55 -23.22 5.09
CA TYR A 773 36.10 -23.06 5.01
C TYR A 773 35.55 -23.31 3.59
N TYR A 774 36.26 -22.87 2.55
CA TYR A 774 35.88 -23.13 1.18
C TYR A 774 35.86 -24.64 0.87
N GLN A 775 36.92 -25.37 1.24
CA GLN A 775 37.02 -26.82 1.04
C GLN A 775 35.96 -27.60 1.84
N GLU A 776 35.73 -27.22 3.10
CA GLU A 776 34.68 -27.83 3.91
C GLU A 776 33.29 -27.58 3.33
N ASN A 777 33.06 -26.38 2.79
CA ASN A 777 31.80 -26.06 2.11
C ASN A 777 31.61 -26.85 0.83
N GLU A 778 32.65 -27.06 0.04
CA GLU A 778 32.58 -27.92 -1.15
C GLU A 778 32.09 -29.32 -0.77
N ILE A 779 32.69 -29.92 0.26
CA ILE A 779 32.27 -31.24 0.78
C ILE A 779 30.83 -31.19 1.31
N ARG A 780 30.48 -30.16 2.08
CA ARG A 780 29.17 -30.05 2.75
C ARG A 780 28.02 -29.77 1.77
N MET A 781 28.25 -28.94 0.76
CA MET A 781 27.24 -28.52 -0.22
C MET A 781 27.11 -29.53 -1.37
N LYS A 782 28.15 -30.33 -1.65
CA LYS A 782 28.14 -31.29 -2.77
C LYS A 782 26.89 -32.18 -2.82
N PRO A 783 26.44 -32.83 -1.73
CA PRO A 783 25.18 -33.59 -1.74
C PRO A 783 23.97 -32.80 -2.25
N ILE A 784 23.84 -31.53 -1.84
CA ILE A 784 22.72 -30.65 -2.19
C ILE A 784 22.81 -30.26 -3.66
N LEU A 785 23.99 -29.86 -4.12
CA LEU A 785 24.24 -29.47 -5.51
C LEU A 785 24.07 -30.65 -6.48
N ASP A 786 24.57 -31.83 -6.12
CA ASP A 786 24.37 -33.05 -6.89
C ASP A 786 22.88 -33.40 -6.98
N ALA A 787 22.12 -33.23 -5.89
CA ALA A 787 20.68 -33.51 -5.90
C ALA A 787 19.90 -32.53 -6.78
N PHE A 788 20.25 -31.23 -6.78
CA PHE A 788 19.70 -30.25 -7.73
C PHE A 788 20.02 -30.61 -9.19
N ALA A 789 21.23 -31.11 -9.46
CA ALA A 789 21.61 -31.53 -10.80
C ALA A 789 20.76 -32.70 -11.33
N LEU A 790 20.26 -33.58 -10.45
CA LEU A 790 19.35 -34.68 -10.84
C LEU A 790 17.98 -34.18 -11.31
N GLU A 791 17.51 -33.05 -10.78
CA GLU A 791 16.24 -32.44 -11.19
C GLU A 791 16.37 -31.84 -12.59
N ASN A 792 17.41 -31.03 -12.80
CA ASN A 792 17.62 -30.30 -14.05
C ASN A 792 19.12 -30.04 -14.29
N THR A 793 19.67 -30.71 -15.29
CA THR A 793 20.98 -30.40 -15.87
C THR A 793 20.81 -30.20 -17.37
N ASN A 794 21.04 -28.97 -17.84
CA ASN A 794 20.97 -28.60 -19.27
C ASN A 794 19.66 -29.00 -19.97
N GLY A 795 18.52 -28.84 -19.28
CA GLY A 795 17.20 -29.17 -19.85
C GLY A 795 16.88 -30.66 -19.88
N SER A 796 17.57 -31.48 -19.09
CA SER A 796 17.31 -32.91 -18.88
C SER A 796 17.26 -33.22 -17.39
N SER A 797 16.37 -34.13 -16.99
CA SER A 797 16.28 -34.66 -15.63
C SER A 797 16.87 -36.08 -15.58
N ASP A 798 18.01 -36.24 -14.92
CA ASP A 798 18.61 -37.56 -14.70
C ASP A 798 17.79 -38.40 -13.72
N PHE A 799 17.10 -37.75 -12.78
CA PHE A 799 16.10 -38.41 -11.94
C PHE A 799 15.00 -39.06 -12.79
N SER A 800 14.50 -38.37 -13.82
CA SER A 800 13.47 -38.91 -14.71
C SER A 800 13.95 -40.10 -15.54
N LYS A 801 15.23 -40.11 -15.94
CA LYS A 801 15.84 -41.27 -16.60
C LYS A 801 15.89 -42.49 -15.68
N ASN A 802 16.23 -42.28 -14.41
CA ASN A 802 16.24 -43.34 -13.40
C ASN A 802 14.83 -43.82 -13.07
N ALA A 803 13.85 -42.91 -13.00
CA ALA A 803 12.44 -43.24 -12.83
C ALA A 803 11.95 -44.19 -13.94
N GLN A 804 12.30 -43.95 -15.20
CA GLN A 804 11.96 -44.84 -16.32
C GLN A 804 12.61 -46.22 -16.18
N ARG A 805 13.85 -46.31 -15.67
CA ARG A 805 14.53 -47.59 -15.42
C ARG A 805 13.79 -48.39 -14.34
N VAL A 806 13.35 -47.73 -13.28
CA VAL A 806 12.52 -48.36 -12.24
C VAL A 806 11.17 -48.81 -12.81
N ILE A 807 10.46 -47.92 -13.50
CA ILE A 807 9.14 -48.18 -14.10
C ILE A 807 9.18 -49.23 -15.22
N SER A 808 10.35 -49.49 -15.80
CA SER A 808 10.50 -50.59 -16.76
C SER A 808 10.20 -51.95 -16.15
N GLY A 809 10.31 -52.10 -14.82
CA GLY A 809 10.15 -53.39 -14.15
C GLY A 809 11.31 -54.35 -14.38
N LEU A 810 12.35 -53.97 -15.13
CA LEU A 810 13.52 -54.81 -15.35
C LEU A 810 14.39 -54.91 -14.09
N PRO A 811 14.91 -56.10 -13.75
CA PRO A 811 15.98 -56.26 -12.78
C PRO A 811 17.17 -55.37 -13.12
N THR A 812 17.86 -54.85 -12.09
CA THR A 812 18.96 -53.88 -12.25
C THR A 812 20.10 -54.39 -13.13
N GLU A 813 20.37 -55.70 -13.11
CA GLU A 813 21.36 -56.39 -13.94
C GLU A 813 21.05 -56.31 -15.45
N ASN A 814 19.78 -56.11 -15.80
CA ASN A 814 19.29 -56.00 -17.17
C ASN A 814 19.05 -54.55 -17.61
N TRP A 815 19.40 -53.54 -16.80
CA TRP A 815 19.25 -52.13 -17.19
C TRP A 815 20.13 -51.72 -18.38
N ASN A 816 21.15 -52.52 -18.71
CA ASN A 816 21.92 -52.38 -19.95
C ASN A 816 21.09 -52.63 -21.22
N ARG A 817 19.88 -53.20 -21.11
CA ARG A 817 18.90 -53.31 -22.20
C ARG A 817 18.12 -52.02 -22.44
N LEU A 818 18.32 -50.98 -21.63
CA LEU A 818 17.62 -49.71 -21.73
C LEU A 818 18.57 -48.56 -22.05
N ARG A 819 18.22 -47.76 -23.06
CA ARG A 819 18.86 -46.47 -23.34
C ARG A 819 17.83 -45.36 -23.18
N VAL A 820 17.83 -44.73 -22.01
CA VAL A 820 16.84 -43.70 -21.66
C VAL A 820 17.39 -42.29 -21.89
N SER A 821 16.62 -41.47 -22.59
CA SER A 821 16.83 -40.03 -22.73
C SER A 821 15.68 -39.25 -22.08
N ASN A 822 15.94 -38.00 -21.71
CA ASN A 822 14.93 -37.13 -21.12
C ASN A 822 15.05 -35.72 -21.70
N ALA A 823 13.92 -35.04 -21.85
CA ALA A 823 13.85 -33.61 -22.12
C ALA A 823 12.84 -32.94 -21.19
N ILE A 824 13.29 -31.90 -20.48
CA ILE A 824 12.42 -31.02 -19.70
C ILE A 824 11.65 -30.12 -20.67
N ARG A 825 10.34 -30.00 -20.47
CA ARG A 825 9.42 -29.24 -21.30
C ARG A 825 8.58 -28.33 -20.42
N ASP A 826 8.31 -27.12 -20.89
CA ASP A 826 7.42 -26.18 -20.23
C ASP A 826 5.95 -26.48 -20.59
N ASP A 827 5.03 -26.10 -19.69
CA ASP A 827 3.58 -25.99 -19.87
C ASP A 827 3.01 -26.79 -21.07
N ILE A 828 2.82 -26.10 -22.21
CA ILE A 828 2.16 -26.60 -23.40
C ILE A 828 3.03 -27.65 -24.11
N GLN A 829 4.35 -27.50 -24.10
CA GLN A 829 5.25 -28.49 -24.69
C GLN A 829 5.19 -29.79 -23.90
N PHE A 830 5.12 -29.72 -22.57
CA PHE A 830 4.97 -30.90 -21.73
C PHE A 830 3.62 -31.56 -21.95
N ILE A 831 2.53 -30.79 -22.02
CA ILE A 831 1.18 -31.33 -22.31
C ILE A 831 1.18 -32.11 -23.63
N ARG A 832 1.83 -31.58 -24.68
CA ARG A 832 1.86 -32.18 -26.02
C ARG A 832 2.87 -33.32 -26.17
N SER A 833 3.89 -33.37 -25.32
CA SER A 833 4.92 -34.40 -25.41
C SER A 833 4.39 -35.78 -25.05
N ARG A 834 4.95 -36.81 -25.68
CA ARG A 834 4.64 -38.21 -25.42
C ARG A 834 5.88 -39.06 -25.49
N PRO A 835 6.14 -39.89 -24.49
CA PRO A 835 7.30 -40.77 -24.48
C PRO A 835 7.21 -41.77 -25.64
N THR A 836 8.37 -42.07 -26.20
CA THR A 836 8.52 -42.98 -27.33
C THR A 836 9.46 -44.12 -26.96
N ILE A 837 9.31 -45.24 -27.65
CA ILE A 837 10.20 -46.39 -27.55
C ILE A 837 10.54 -46.87 -28.96
N GLU A 838 11.79 -47.24 -29.18
CA GLU A 838 12.27 -47.91 -30.38
C GLU A 838 13.25 -49.01 -29.98
N ILE A 839 13.29 -50.11 -30.73
CA ILE A 839 14.28 -51.17 -30.51
C ILE A 839 15.47 -50.97 -31.44
N VAL A 840 16.65 -50.79 -30.85
CA VAL A 840 17.92 -50.66 -31.58
C VAL A 840 18.92 -51.63 -30.97
N GLU A 841 19.48 -52.53 -31.79
CA GLU A 841 20.49 -53.51 -31.34
C GLU A 841 20.06 -54.30 -30.09
N ASN A 842 18.78 -54.72 -30.05
CA ASN A 842 18.20 -55.46 -28.93
C ASN A 842 18.11 -54.66 -27.60
N GLN A 843 18.22 -53.33 -27.67
CA GLN A 843 17.98 -52.42 -26.57
C GLN A 843 16.72 -51.58 -26.83
N ALA A 844 15.95 -51.31 -25.78
CA ALA A 844 14.87 -50.34 -25.82
C ALA A 844 15.45 -48.93 -25.63
N VAL A 845 15.38 -48.12 -26.68
CA VAL A 845 15.72 -46.70 -26.64
C VAL A 845 14.45 -45.92 -26.33
N ILE A 846 14.42 -45.28 -25.18
CA ILE A 846 13.22 -44.64 -24.64
C ILE A 846 13.47 -43.14 -24.53
N ALA A 847 12.58 -42.33 -25.10
CA ALA A 847 12.55 -40.89 -24.87
C ALA A 847 11.47 -40.57 -23.84
N THR A 848 11.85 -39.88 -22.76
CA THR A 848 10.95 -39.43 -21.70
C THR A 848 10.87 -37.91 -21.68
N TYR A 849 9.82 -37.38 -21.06
CA TYR A 849 9.63 -35.94 -20.93
C TYR A 849 9.25 -35.60 -19.50
N SER A 850 9.73 -34.46 -19.03
CA SER A 850 9.47 -34.01 -17.66
C SER A 850 9.05 -32.55 -17.61
N ASP A 851 8.25 -32.21 -16.62
CA ASP A 851 7.99 -30.85 -16.17
C ASP A 851 8.48 -30.76 -14.71
N VAL A 852 9.32 -29.77 -14.42
CA VAL A 852 9.98 -29.59 -13.13
C VAL A 852 9.49 -28.28 -12.53
N VAL A 853 8.65 -28.37 -11.50
CA VAL A 853 7.97 -27.20 -10.93
C VAL A 853 8.68 -26.79 -9.64
N TYR A 854 9.23 -25.59 -9.65
CA TYR A 854 9.84 -24.96 -8.47
C TYR A 854 8.83 -24.04 -7.76
N PRO A 855 8.91 -23.88 -6.43
CA PRO A 855 8.15 -22.86 -5.73
C PRO A 855 8.46 -21.46 -6.28
N GLU A 856 7.43 -20.61 -6.40
CA GLU A 856 7.63 -19.21 -6.76
C GLU A 856 8.43 -18.50 -5.66
N ASN A 857 9.57 -17.91 -6.02
CA ASN A 857 10.44 -17.19 -5.09
C ASN A 857 10.96 -15.88 -5.71
N GLU A 858 10.05 -15.05 -6.22
CA GLU A 858 10.40 -13.80 -6.92
C GLU A 858 11.16 -12.79 -6.03
N LEU A 859 10.91 -12.82 -4.72
CA LEU A 859 11.55 -11.95 -3.74
C LEU A 859 12.85 -12.53 -3.18
N ASP A 860 13.26 -13.71 -3.68
CA ASP A 860 14.45 -14.45 -3.22
C ASP A 860 14.51 -14.58 -1.69
N ILE A 861 13.45 -15.11 -1.08
CA ILE A 861 13.31 -15.33 0.35
C ILE A 861 13.80 -16.75 0.68
N SER A 862 14.73 -16.86 1.63
CA SER A 862 15.41 -18.11 1.97
C SER A 862 14.54 -19.13 2.70
N THR A 863 13.36 -18.75 3.20
CA THR A 863 12.44 -19.68 3.86
C THR A 863 11.69 -20.56 2.87
N ILE A 864 11.70 -20.20 1.58
CA ILE A 864 11.12 -20.98 0.49
C ILE A 864 12.11 -22.06 0.07
N ASN A 865 11.61 -23.24 -0.29
CA ASN A 865 12.45 -24.35 -0.72
C ASN A 865 13.16 -24.03 -2.05
N GLU A 866 14.39 -24.49 -2.22
CA GLU A 866 15.13 -24.37 -3.48
C GLU A 866 14.90 -25.56 -4.42
N SER A 867 14.56 -26.71 -3.85
CA SER A 867 14.23 -27.93 -4.60
C SER A 867 12.90 -27.81 -5.34
N ALA A 868 12.74 -28.64 -6.38
CA ALA A 868 11.47 -28.76 -7.09
C ALA A 868 10.37 -29.22 -6.12
N SER A 869 9.24 -28.50 -6.13
CA SER A 869 8.04 -28.91 -5.41
C SER A 869 7.43 -30.19 -5.99
N ARG A 870 7.61 -30.40 -7.31
CA ARG A 870 7.09 -31.54 -8.05
C ARG A 870 7.92 -31.79 -9.31
N VAL A 871 8.09 -33.05 -9.67
CA VAL A 871 8.57 -33.47 -10.99
C VAL A 871 7.49 -34.32 -11.65
N ALA A 872 6.82 -33.80 -12.68
CA ALA A 872 5.89 -34.58 -13.48
C ALA A 872 6.66 -35.27 -14.61
N ILE A 873 6.52 -36.59 -14.73
CA ILE A 873 7.32 -37.41 -15.65
C ILE A 873 6.39 -38.24 -16.52
N LYS A 874 6.62 -38.21 -17.84
CA LYS A 874 5.93 -39.08 -18.81
C LYS A 874 6.87 -40.18 -19.29
N MET A 875 6.52 -41.43 -19.02
CA MET A 875 7.32 -42.63 -19.28
C MET A 875 6.54 -43.69 -20.07
N LYS A 876 7.25 -44.70 -20.56
CA LYS A 876 6.69 -45.96 -21.07
C LYS A 876 6.55 -46.97 -19.94
N SER A 877 5.45 -47.70 -19.92
CA SER A 877 5.13 -48.70 -18.90
C SER A 877 5.97 -49.98 -19.06
N ALA A 878 6.13 -50.73 -17.97
CA ALA A 878 6.78 -52.06 -18.00
C ALA A 878 6.19 -53.00 -19.06
N ASN A 879 4.85 -53.04 -19.18
CA ASN A 879 4.15 -53.91 -20.15
C ASN A 879 4.55 -53.60 -21.58
N ASP A 880 4.66 -52.30 -21.91
CA ASP A 880 5.02 -51.87 -23.26
C ASP A 880 6.48 -52.17 -23.58
N ILE A 881 7.38 -51.97 -22.61
CA ILE A 881 8.79 -52.30 -22.76
C ILE A 881 8.99 -53.81 -22.91
N GLN A 882 8.24 -54.62 -22.16
CA GLN A 882 8.25 -56.08 -22.29
C GLN A 882 7.77 -56.54 -23.66
N GLU A 883 6.66 -55.97 -24.16
CA GLU A 883 6.11 -56.25 -25.49
C GLU A 883 7.11 -55.90 -26.61
N GLU A 884 7.74 -54.73 -26.52
CA GLU A 884 8.71 -54.27 -27.53
C GLU A 884 10.02 -55.07 -27.52
N LEU A 885 10.52 -55.47 -26.33
CA LEU A 885 11.73 -56.30 -26.24
C LEU A 885 11.49 -57.76 -26.62
N ASN A 886 10.25 -58.25 -26.52
CA ASN A 886 9.84 -59.61 -26.87
C ASN A 886 10.76 -60.70 -26.27
N ASP A 887 11.09 -60.53 -24.98
CA ASP A 887 12.03 -61.38 -24.24
C ASP A 887 11.47 -61.63 -22.82
N GLU A 888 10.71 -62.72 -22.67
CA GLU A 888 10.02 -63.07 -21.41
C GLU A 888 11.00 -63.47 -20.29
N ASP A 889 12.22 -63.89 -20.65
CA ASP A 889 13.24 -64.35 -19.71
C ASP A 889 13.91 -63.20 -18.93
N LEU A 890 13.62 -61.95 -19.28
CA LEU A 890 14.20 -60.77 -18.61
C LEU A 890 13.61 -60.48 -17.22
N GLY A 891 12.54 -61.18 -16.81
CA GLY A 891 12.02 -61.13 -15.44
C GLY A 891 11.31 -59.83 -15.07
N PHE A 892 10.50 -59.28 -15.97
CA PHE A 892 9.75 -58.03 -15.76
C PHE A 892 8.82 -58.07 -14.54
N ASN A 893 8.92 -57.07 -13.67
CA ASN A 893 7.91 -56.76 -12.66
C ASN A 893 6.97 -55.67 -13.16
N THR A 894 5.75 -56.03 -13.53
CA THR A 894 4.75 -55.11 -14.08
C THR A 894 3.94 -54.34 -13.03
N SER A 895 4.19 -54.63 -11.74
CA SER A 895 3.51 -54.00 -10.59
C SER A 895 4.16 -52.71 -10.09
N VAL A 896 5.24 -52.24 -10.72
CA VAL A 896 5.93 -51.00 -10.34
C VAL A 896 5.00 -49.79 -10.52
N SER A 897 4.97 -48.94 -9.51
CA SER A 897 4.07 -47.79 -9.34
C SER A 897 4.85 -46.46 -9.21
N CYS A 898 4.15 -45.33 -9.18
CA CYS A 898 4.79 -44.03 -8.91
C CYS A 898 5.22 -43.92 -7.44
N GLN A 899 4.56 -44.63 -6.53
CA GLN A 899 4.98 -44.84 -5.13
C GLN A 899 6.42 -45.39 -5.06
N ASP A 900 6.78 -46.37 -5.91
CA ASP A 900 8.13 -46.94 -5.97
C ASP A 900 9.18 -45.90 -6.42
N ILE A 901 8.81 -45.00 -7.33
CA ILE A 901 9.69 -43.90 -7.75
C ILE A 901 9.93 -42.93 -6.60
N ASN A 902 8.90 -42.59 -5.83
CA ASN A 902 9.07 -41.72 -4.65
C ASN A 902 9.95 -42.39 -3.58
N LYS A 903 9.82 -43.71 -3.39
CA LYS A 903 10.69 -44.47 -2.49
C LYS A 903 12.15 -44.43 -2.96
N MET A 904 12.38 -44.62 -4.27
CA MET A 904 13.70 -44.48 -4.88
C MET A 904 14.26 -43.07 -4.73
N ALA A 905 13.43 -42.03 -4.87
CA ALA A 905 13.84 -40.63 -4.65
C ALA A 905 14.31 -40.39 -3.21
N TYR A 906 13.60 -40.96 -2.22
CA TYR A 906 13.98 -40.89 -0.82
C TYR A 906 15.27 -41.66 -0.53
N ASP A 907 15.39 -42.89 -1.03
CA ASP A 907 16.60 -43.69 -0.86
C ASP A 907 17.82 -42.99 -1.46
N LEU A 908 17.68 -42.39 -2.64
CA LEU A 908 18.74 -41.59 -3.26
C LEU A 908 19.11 -40.36 -2.41
N ALA A 909 18.12 -39.63 -1.89
CA ALA A 909 18.38 -38.50 -1.00
C ALA A 909 19.09 -38.94 0.30
N ARG A 910 18.69 -40.07 0.88
CA ARG A 910 19.33 -40.64 2.08
C ARG A 910 20.78 -41.03 1.80
N ASP A 911 21.03 -41.68 0.67
CA ASP A 911 22.37 -42.17 0.30
C ASP A 911 23.32 -41.02 -0.08
N MET A 912 22.77 -39.91 -0.62
CA MET A 912 23.53 -38.69 -0.89
C MET A 912 23.79 -37.85 0.37
N SER A 913 22.91 -37.94 1.37
CA SER A 913 23.01 -37.14 2.60
C SER A 913 24.34 -37.35 3.31
N SER A 914 24.91 -36.28 3.87
CA SER A 914 26.04 -36.43 4.79
C SER A 914 25.64 -37.29 5.99
N ALA A 915 26.58 -38.10 6.49
CA ALA A 915 26.35 -38.96 7.65
C ALA A 915 25.83 -38.16 8.86
N LEU A 916 26.30 -36.93 9.05
CA LEU A 916 25.85 -36.04 10.12
C LEU A 916 24.39 -35.59 9.95
N ALA A 917 24.01 -35.14 8.75
CA ALA A 917 22.62 -34.73 8.49
C ALA A 917 21.65 -35.89 8.67
N LEU A 918 22.02 -37.09 8.18
CA LEU A 918 21.21 -38.28 8.36
C LEU A 918 21.10 -38.72 9.82
N GLN A 919 22.18 -38.58 10.60
CA GLN A 919 22.16 -38.82 12.04
C GLN A 919 21.18 -37.88 12.76
N ARG A 920 21.24 -36.57 12.46
CA ARG A 920 20.32 -35.57 13.02
C ARG A 920 18.86 -35.89 12.66
N PHE A 921 18.61 -36.18 11.38
CA PHE A 921 17.27 -36.52 10.89
C PHE A 921 16.72 -37.79 11.55
N SER A 922 17.55 -38.83 11.67
CA SER A 922 17.14 -40.10 12.30
C SER A 922 16.77 -39.91 13.77
N ALA A 923 17.43 -39.00 14.48
CA ALA A 923 17.12 -38.68 15.88
C ALA A 923 15.72 -38.07 16.06
N MET A 924 15.15 -37.47 15.02
CA MET A 924 13.82 -36.86 15.07
C MET A 924 12.68 -37.89 15.04
N ASN A 925 12.97 -39.14 14.63
CA ASN A 925 12.03 -40.26 14.54
C ASN A 925 10.83 -39.99 13.60
N TYR A 926 11.10 -39.47 12.40
CA TYR A 926 10.09 -39.32 11.36
C TYR A 926 9.73 -40.68 10.73
N THR A 927 8.44 -40.88 10.46
CA THR A 927 7.95 -41.99 9.63
C THR A 927 7.57 -41.46 8.26
N ILE A 928 8.13 -42.05 7.20
CA ILE A 928 7.83 -41.67 5.82
C ILE A 928 6.85 -42.69 5.25
N ASN A 929 5.64 -42.24 4.98
CA ASN A 929 4.53 -43.03 4.49
C ASN A 929 4.34 -42.74 3.00
N PHE A 930 4.90 -43.62 2.17
CA PHE A 930 4.53 -43.69 0.76
C PHE A 930 3.18 -44.39 0.70
N VAL A 931 2.14 -43.71 0.20
CA VAL A 931 0.79 -44.29 0.08
C VAL A 931 0.49 -44.66 -1.37
N GLU A 932 -0.58 -45.42 -1.60
CA GLU A 932 -1.04 -45.76 -2.95
C GLU A 932 -1.30 -44.51 -3.79
N ASP A 933 -0.95 -44.59 -5.07
CA ASP A 933 -1.08 -43.51 -6.05
C ASP A 933 -2.57 -43.17 -6.31
N ASP A 934 -2.85 -41.90 -6.58
CA ASP A 934 -4.15 -41.44 -7.07
C ASP A 934 -4.20 -41.67 -8.59
N MET A 935 -4.88 -42.74 -8.99
CA MET A 935 -4.97 -43.16 -10.39
C MET A 935 -6.03 -42.33 -11.14
N VAL A 936 -5.61 -41.72 -12.25
CA VAL A 936 -6.49 -40.97 -13.16
C VAL A 936 -6.51 -41.59 -14.55
N ASP A 937 -7.63 -41.41 -15.26
CA ASP A 937 -7.88 -42.11 -16.53
C ASP A 937 -7.44 -41.31 -17.76
N ILE A 938 -7.33 -39.98 -17.65
CA ILE A 938 -7.09 -39.11 -18.79
C ILE A 938 -5.95 -38.11 -18.56
N GLY A 939 -5.27 -37.76 -19.66
CA GLY A 939 -4.14 -36.83 -19.65
C GLY A 939 -4.44 -35.47 -18.97
N PRO A 940 -5.58 -34.81 -19.24
CA PRO A 940 -5.92 -33.55 -18.57
C PRO A 940 -6.02 -33.66 -17.04
N GLU A 941 -6.60 -34.74 -16.52
CA GLU A 941 -6.66 -34.99 -15.07
C GLU A 941 -5.25 -35.20 -14.50
N PHE A 942 -4.38 -35.92 -15.21
CA PHE A 942 -2.99 -36.07 -14.80
C PHE A 942 -2.25 -34.73 -14.74
N ILE A 943 -2.50 -33.80 -15.68
CA ILE A 943 -1.85 -32.49 -15.68
C ILE A 943 -2.37 -31.61 -14.54
N LEU A 944 -3.67 -31.71 -14.22
CA LEU A 944 -4.33 -30.93 -13.17
C LEU A 944 -4.15 -31.50 -11.77
N GLY A 945 -3.83 -32.80 -11.64
CA GLY A 945 -3.49 -33.40 -10.36
C GLY A 945 -2.26 -32.77 -9.74
N ASP A 946 -2.05 -33.04 -8.46
CA ASP A 946 -0.86 -32.59 -7.73
C ASP A 946 -0.19 -33.75 -6.99
N LEU A 947 1.06 -33.54 -6.57
CA LEU A 947 1.76 -34.40 -5.63
C LEU A 947 1.32 -34.04 -4.21
N GLU A 948 0.81 -35.00 -3.45
CA GLU A 948 0.64 -34.81 -2.02
C GLU A 948 2.01 -34.96 -1.34
N PHE A 949 2.54 -33.88 -0.77
CA PHE A 949 3.71 -33.89 0.09
C PHE A 949 3.39 -33.17 1.40
N SER A 950 2.76 -33.89 2.33
CA SER A 950 2.17 -33.32 3.53
C SER A 950 2.80 -33.91 4.80
N GLN A 951 3.05 -33.04 5.78
CA GLN A 951 3.55 -33.45 7.09
C GLN A 951 2.40 -33.44 8.10
N ASN A 952 2.15 -34.57 8.75
CA ASN A 952 1.22 -34.73 9.85
C ASN A 952 1.98 -35.17 11.12
N GLY A 953 2.37 -34.19 11.94
CA GLY A 953 3.25 -34.42 13.09
C GLY A 953 4.60 -34.98 12.67
N LYS A 954 4.94 -36.18 13.18
CA LYS A 954 6.16 -36.94 12.81
C LYS A 954 5.97 -37.88 11.63
N SER A 955 4.84 -37.79 10.92
CA SER A 955 4.58 -38.56 9.71
C SER A 955 4.67 -37.65 8.49
N LEU A 956 5.43 -38.07 7.49
CA LEU A 956 5.47 -37.45 6.17
C LEU A 956 4.72 -38.36 5.19
N VAL A 957 3.64 -37.86 4.59
CA VAL A 957 2.80 -38.61 3.65
C VAL A 957 3.13 -38.15 2.23
N ILE A 958 3.34 -39.13 1.34
CA ILE A 958 3.63 -38.89 -0.07
C ILE A 958 2.65 -39.70 -0.93
N ARG A 959 1.84 -39.00 -1.74
CA ARG A 959 0.94 -39.59 -2.74
C ARG A 959 1.18 -38.96 -4.11
N SER A 960 1.41 -39.78 -5.13
CA SER A 960 1.50 -39.31 -6.51
C SER A 960 0.14 -39.32 -7.18
N THR A 961 -0.13 -38.34 -8.04
CA THR A 961 -1.10 -38.51 -9.14
C THR A 961 -0.43 -39.35 -10.24
N ALA A 962 -1.10 -40.40 -10.70
CA ALA A 962 -0.57 -41.35 -11.67
C ALA A 962 -1.57 -41.62 -12.80
N LEU A 963 -1.06 -41.81 -14.02
CA LEU A 963 -1.85 -42.25 -15.16
C LEU A 963 -1.15 -43.43 -15.84
N LYS A 964 -1.88 -44.52 -16.06
CA LYS A 964 -1.38 -45.70 -16.78
C LYS A 964 -2.35 -46.06 -17.88
N THR A 965 -1.82 -46.27 -19.09
CA THR A 965 -2.63 -46.67 -20.26
C THR A 965 -2.27 -48.08 -20.68
N SER A 966 -3.25 -48.78 -21.23
CA SER A 966 -3.06 -50.14 -21.74
C SER A 966 -2.23 -50.16 -23.03
N THR A 967 -1.55 -51.27 -23.32
CA THR A 967 -0.77 -51.45 -24.55
C THR A 967 -1.65 -51.76 -25.77
N ASP A 968 -2.92 -52.14 -25.56
CA ASP A 968 -3.90 -52.50 -26.59
C ASP A 968 -4.71 -51.31 -27.14
N ILE A 969 -4.39 -50.08 -26.73
CA ILE A 969 -5.09 -48.88 -27.23
C ILE A 969 -4.84 -48.73 -28.74
N PRO A 970 -5.89 -48.51 -29.57
CA PRO A 970 -5.76 -48.45 -31.03
C PRO A 970 -4.79 -47.40 -31.57
N ILE A 971 -4.54 -46.35 -30.80
CA ILE A 971 -3.64 -45.25 -31.15
C ILE A 971 -2.31 -45.52 -30.44
N ARG A 972 -1.32 -46.03 -31.18
CA ARG A 972 -0.02 -46.51 -30.63
C ARG A 972 0.71 -45.41 -29.86
N GLU A 973 0.53 -44.14 -30.22
CA GLU A 973 1.11 -42.99 -29.52
C GLU A 973 0.54 -42.76 -28.11
N PHE A 974 -0.56 -43.44 -27.74
CA PHE A 974 -1.12 -43.45 -26.39
C PHE A 974 -1.03 -44.81 -25.72
N ALA A 975 -0.56 -45.84 -26.42
CA ALA A 975 -0.43 -47.17 -25.85
C ALA A 975 0.71 -47.20 -24.80
N GLY A 976 0.49 -47.94 -23.72
CA GLY A 976 1.55 -48.33 -22.80
C GLY A 976 2.28 -47.17 -22.11
N GLN A 977 1.60 -46.06 -21.85
CA GLN A 977 2.11 -44.89 -21.15
C GLN A 977 2.01 -45.07 -19.63
N HIS A 978 2.98 -44.53 -18.88
CA HIS A 978 2.94 -44.44 -17.42
C HIS A 978 3.43 -43.05 -17.00
N TYR A 979 2.54 -42.21 -16.51
CA TYR A 979 2.85 -40.84 -16.09
C TYR A 979 2.78 -40.74 -14.57
N CYS A 980 3.74 -40.05 -13.97
CA CYS A 980 3.85 -39.90 -12.52
C CYS A 980 4.11 -38.45 -12.14
N GLN A 981 3.42 -37.95 -11.13
CA GLN A 981 3.82 -36.74 -10.42
C GLN A 981 4.59 -37.12 -9.16
N THR A 982 5.91 -36.91 -9.16
CA THR A 982 6.80 -37.41 -8.12
C THR A 982 7.49 -36.29 -7.36
N ILE A 983 7.96 -36.62 -6.16
CA ILE A 983 8.87 -35.78 -5.41
C ILE A 983 10.30 -35.97 -5.90
N SER A 984 11.08 -34.89 -5.96
CA SER A 984 12.49 -34.98 -6.33
C SER A 984 13.38 -35.50 -5.18
N PRO A 985 14.54 -36.11 -5.49
CA PRO A 985 15.56 -36.41 -4.48
C PRO A 985 16.02 -35.16 -3.72
N ALA A 986 16.14 -34.01 -4.39
CA ALA A 986 16.57 -32.77 -3.74
C ALA A 986 15.54 -32.26 -2.71
N ARG A 987 14.24 -32.47 -2.94
CA ARG A 987 13.20 -32.10 -1.98
C ARG A 987 13.23 -32.95 -0.73
N PHE A 988 13.47 -34.26 -0.86
CA PHE A 988 13.72 -35.13 0.30
C PHE A 988 15.01 -34.76 1.03
N LEU A 989 16.08 -34.42 0.29
CA LEU A 989 17.33 -33.99 0.89
C LEU A 989 17.16 -32.69 1.69
N GLU A 990 16.42 -31.72 1.13
CA GLU A 990 16.07 -30.50 1.84
C GLU A 990 15.21 -30.77 3.08
N PHE A 991 14.32 -31.77 3.03
CA PHE A 991 13.60 -32.24 4.21
C PHE A 991 14.55 -32.82 5.27
N ILE A 992 15.53 -33.65 4.89
CA ILE A 992 16.52 -34.23 5.80
C ILE A 992 17.38 -33.15 6.47
N TYR A 993 17.78 -32.13 5.72
CA TYR A 993 18.69 -31.08 6.19
C TYR A 993 18.00 -29.94 6.93
N VAL A 994 16.71 -29.69 6.67
CA VAL A 994 16.00 -28.50 7.17
C VAL A 994 14.65 -28.85 7.77
N ASP A 995 13.66 -29.20 6.95
CA ASP A 995 12.26 -29.25 7.39
C ASP A 995 12.02 -30.32 8.46
N GLY A 996 12.67 -31.46 8.32
CA GLY A 996 12.64 -32.57 9.27
C GLY A 996 13.49 -32.34 10.52
N LEU A 997 14.24 -31.24 10.62
CA LEU A 997 15.00 -30.91 11.84
C LEU A 997 14.33 -29.83 12.70
N ARG A 998 13.33 -29.13 12.17
CA ARG A 998 12.56 -28.13 12.92
C ARG A 998 11.75 -28.83 14.01
N ASP A 999 11.89 -28.36 15.25
CA ASP A 999 11.03 -28.81 16.36
C ASP A 999 9.69 -28.09 16.27
N ARG A 1000 8.77 -28.67 15.50
CA ARG A 1000 7.43 -28.07 15.33
C ARG A 1000 6.54 -28.23 16.57
N GLY A 1001 7.07 -28.76 17.68
CA GLY A 1001 6.28 -29.07 18.86
C GLY A 1001 5.19 -30.11 18.58
N ASN A 1002 4.76 -30.82 19.61
CA ASN A 1002 3.45 -31.48 19.61
C ASN A 1002 2.33 -30.45 19.87
N THR A 1003 2.41 -29.24 19.29
CA THR A 1003 1.45 -28.16 19.54
C THR A 1003 0.17 -28.33 18.75
#